data_AF-A0A1X0P2N3-F1
#
_entry.id   AF-A0A1X0P2N3-F1
#
_cell.length_a   1.000
_cell.length_b   1.000
_cell.length_c   1.000
_cell.angle_alpha   90.00
_cell.angle_beta   90.00
_cell.angle_gamma   90.00
#
_symmetry.space_group_name_H-M   'P 1'
#
loop_
_entity.id
_entity.type
_entity.pdbx_description
1 polymer ?
#
loop_
_entity_poly.entity_id
_entity_poly.type
_entity_poly.pdbx_seq_one_letter_code
_entity_poly.pdbx_strand_id
1 'polypeptide(L)'
;MSMLPSFTPLSYLSTVAESELQATYDAAFERWKAAKQAKLDVRWEKDEKKKLAAQKPNGTSESYLAWAEYWRAEITFMERCQQEAAAEYENHASYANLMLKRYGVDSTAGQIAMYRLELTRTKEFALGCSSQYWTKWHQLVSTASLRYCQLKAEASDGAADEVEKAKDKFHDRINNESNGEAFLEAWNAALAALDRWEETGDCTAWDKTKRKYDAELEKWNEFKPTGEQYAKKLETRVDECLRWKESEKKYKDAVERYQAAEQAEAGAKKEMDEKRALAEETQRGTKEYYLALAEKHKAEMVFLEKIEQKYAAEPARNLCYTDWMNHKHGADSKEAQIAQHRAELARTKEFVYSDSSPYWTKWYKLCSKADCVLNQLKAEGYENVAADLDRAREMFWYRIKVGFSGEDFRNARNAAVVALDRWERENNRTDWDKAKPEYDSALAKWNAFIPKGEQYADELDKTINSCIKSFGPISDLFCGYIGESVAELQEQAKQDPHSAKDLELLRKYDAAAKIYQAAEQAEADAKKERDEKRALAKKTQRGTKEYYLAWAEKHKAEMVFIEKIEQRYAAEYKRDLCYTQWMKHKHGADSKEAQIAQHRAELARTMEYVYSDSSPYWTQWYKSCSKAEWVHYQLNAEGYDNFAADLDRTKKAFCDRIKEESNGEDFRNARDAAVGMLRKWERWNNRTDWDKAKRRYSAELAKWNEFKLKGNQYAEELEESVNLCIKSFVPISDLFCGYIGESVAELQEQAKQDPHSAKGLALLKKYDAAAKIYQAAEQAEADAKKEIDEKGALAEETEEVTKEYYFAWAEKHKAEVAFAEKIEQRYAAEYKRDLCYADWMKHERGTDSKEAQIAQHHAELARTKEYVYSDSSPYWIKWYKLCSIALCMYYQLKAEGYDNVADKLDRTREMFFNRIEEESNGEALCNARYASLTELGLWQAENDCTDWDEAKSKYDAELKKWKEFQPKGEEYALILESRIKRLSTFDEAELKAKHNDAVKRWEAAKHDVVIAEMEENEKWDVTVHIPWLSKEWRLAQAEYDKVHIDLIGKMEREYAAEHEMYEVAVTLMIHEHGGDSKAAQIAMCRAELASTKEFARYDYSPYWTKWSK
;
A
#
# COMPACT_ATOMS: atom_id res chain seq x y z
N MET A 1 -25.25 65.42 -26.96
CA MET A 1 -23.78 65.46 -26.81
C MET A 1 -23.39 66.72 -26.05
N SER A 2 -23.15 66.65 -24.73
CA SER A 2 -22.38 67.65 -23.99
C SER A 2 -21.18 66.95 -23.35
N MET A 3 -20.14 66.70 -24.15
CA MET A 3 -18.90 66.01 -23.72
C MET A 3 -17.71 66.96 -23.62
N LEU A 4 -17.93 68.22 -23.22
CA LEU A 4 -16.88 69.19 -22.92
C LEU A 4 -16.89 69.58 -21.42
N PRO A 5 -16.52 68.71 -20.46
CA PRO A 5 -16.36 69.12 -19.06
C PRO A 5 -15.09 69.94 -18.82
N SER A 6 -14.17 70.00 -19.79
CA SER A 6 -12.83 70.57 -19.64
C SER A 6 -12.61 71.92 -20.34
N PHE A 7 -13.62 72.45 -21.04
CA PHE A 7 -13.50 73.83 -21.51
C PHE A 7 -13.72 74.78 -20.35
N THR A 8 -12.68 75.53 -20.03
CA THR A 8 -12.84 76.81 -19.36
C THR A 8 -13.95 77.55 -20.10
N PRO A 9 -15.09 77.85 -19.45
CA PRO A 9 -16.20 78.48 -20.12
C PRO A 9 -15.70 79.71 -20.88
N LEU A 10 -16.15 79.93 -22.12
CA LEU A 10 -15.75 81.11 -22.89
C LEU A 10 -15.94 82.42 -22.09
N SER A 11 -16.92 82.45 -21.20
CA SER A 11 -17.14 83.53 -20.23
C SER A 11 -15.98 83.73 -19.24
N TYR A 12 -15.33 82.65 -18.78
CA TYR A 12 -14.18 82.72 -17.87
C TYR A 12 -12.87 83.06 -18.62
N LEU A 13 -12.70 82.60 -19.86
CA LEU A 13 -11.55 83.03 -20.69
C LEU A 13 -11.56 84.55 -20.93
N SER A 14 -12.74 85.18 -20.98
CA SER A 14 -12.86 86.63 -21.13
C SER A 14 -12.28 87.42 -19.95
N THR A 15 -12.28 86.85 -18.74
CA THR A 15 -11.82 87.52 -17.50
C THR A 15 -10.36 87.25 -17.14
N VAL A 16 -9.76 86.16 -17.63
CA VAL A 16 -8.35 85.83 -17.38
C VAL A 16 -7.44 86.71 -18.24
N ALA A 17 -6.34 87.21 -17.66
CA ALA A 17 -5.36 88.01 -18.40
C ALA A 17 -4.58 87.14 -19.39
N GLU A 18 -4.27 87.66 -20.58
CA GLU A 18 -3.51 86.90 -21.59
C GLU A 18 -2.14 86.44 -21.06
N SER A 19 -1.47 87.27 -20.25
CA SER A 19 -0.19 86.93 -19.62
C SER A 19 -0.28 85.71 -18.69
N GLU A 20 -1.42 85.52 -18.02
CA GLU A 20 -1.66 84.35 -17.17
C GLU A 20 -1.86 83.09 -18.02
N LEU A 21 -2.60 83.19 -19.13
CA LEU A 21 -2.75 82.08 -20.08
C LEU A 21 -1.43 81.69 -20.75
N GLN A 22 -0.60 82.68 -21.10
CA GLN A 22 0.75 82.44 -21.62
C GLN A 22 1.62 81.72 -20.59
N ALA A 23 1.66 82.20 -19.34
CA ALA A 23 2.42 81.54 -18.28
C ALA A 23 1.93 80.10 -18.00
N THR A 24 0.62 79.87 -18.11
CA THR A 24 0.02 78.53 -17.97
C THR A 24 0.47 77.60 -19.11
N TYR A 25 0.45 78.10 -20.35
CA TYR A 25 0.94 77.36 -21.51
C TYR A 25 2.43 77.05 -21.41
N ASP A 26 3.28 78.03 -21.07
CA ASP A 26 4.72 77.83 -20.94
C ASP A 26 5.04 76.77 -19.86
N ALA A 27 4.31 76.80 -18.73
CA ALA A 27 4.44 75.79 -17.69
C ALA A 27 4.01 74.38 -18.15
N ALA A 28 2.88 74.28 -18.88
CA ALA A 28 2.40 73.00 -19.42
C ALA A 28 3.37 72.44 -20.47
N PHE A 29 3.97 73.30 -21.31
CA PHE A 29 4.97 72.92 -22.30
C PHE A 29 6.23 72.32 -21.65
N GLU A 30 6.76 72.93 -20.59
CA GLU A 30 7.92 72.40 -19.88
C GLU A 30 7.61 71.07 -19.16
N ARG A 31 6.39 70.90 -18.60
CA ARG A 31 5.96 69.59 -18.06
C ARG A 31 5.88 68.52 -19.12
N TRP A 32 5.32 68.83 -20.29
CA TRP A 32 5.26 67.90 -21.42
C TRP A 32 6.65 67.50 -21.89
N LYS A 33 7.57 68.46 -22.03
CA LYS A 33 8.97 68.20 -22.39
C LYS A 33 9.67 67.29 -21.37
N ALA A 34 9.46 67.54 -20.08
CA ALA A 34 9.99 66.69 -19.01
C ALA A 34 9.41 65.27 -19.05
N ALA A 35 8.09 65.12 -19.24
CA ALA A 35 7.44 63.81 -19.36
C ALA A 35 7.92 63.03 -20.59
N LYS A 36 8.12 63.72 -21.73
CA LYS A 36 8.69 63.15 -22.96
C LYS A 36 10.11 62.64 -22.75
N GLN A 37 10.95 63.38 -22.02
CA GLN A 37 12.30 62.93 -21.67
C GLN A 37 12.26 61.70 -20.77
N ALA A 38 11.45 61.72 -19.70
CA ALA A 38 11.30 60.58 -18.79
C ALA A 38 10.84 59.30 -19.51
N LYS A 39 9.96 59.41 -20.50
CA LYS A 39 9.56 58.28 -21.36
C LYS A 39 10.73 57.75 -22.18
N LEU A 40 11.55 58.63 -22.77
CA LEU A 40 12.72 58.20 -23.54
C LEU A 40 13.73 57.45 -22.66
N ASP A 41 13.97 57.92 -21.44
CA ASP A 41 14.89 57.28 -20.50
C ASP A 41 14.44 55.85 -20.16
N VAL A 42 13.15 55.65 -19.86
CA VAL A 42 12.60 54.31 -19.58
C VAL A 42 12.57 53.42 -20.83
N ARG A 43 12.42 54.01 -22.03
CA ARG A 43 12.50 53.24 -23.29
C ARG A 43 13.88 52.60 -23.46
N TRP A 44 14.95 53.33 -23.14
CA TRP A 44 16.31 52.79 -23.20
C TRP A 44 16.50 51.61 -22.25
N GLU A 45 16.06 51.74 -21.00
CA GLU A 45 16.11 50.66 -20.02
C GLU A 45 15.36 49.41 -20.51
N LYS A 46 14.13 49.61 -21.02
CA LYS A 46 13.33 48.53 -21.60
C LYS A 46 14.05 47.82 -22.73
N ASP A 47 14.59 48.57 -23.70
CA ASP A 47 15.26 48.00 -24.87
C ASP A 47 16.54 47.25 -24.48
N GLU A 48 17.25 47.70 -23.44
CA GLU A 48 18.38 47.00 -22.84
C GLU A 48 17.96 45.68 -22.17
N LYS A 49 16.90 45.70 -21.36
CA LYS A 49 16.34 44.47 -20.74
C LYS A 49 15.88 43.46 -21.78
N LYS A 50 15.30 43.91 -22.91
CA LYS A 50 14.93 43.04 -24.03
C LYS A 50 16.16 42.35 -24.65
N LYS A 51 17.24 43.11 -24.88
CA LYS A 51 18.49 42.55 -25.41
C LYS A 51 19.09 41.51 -24.48
N LEU A 52 19.10 41.77 -23.17
CA LEU A 52 19.58 40.82 -22.16
C LEU A 52 18.72 39.55 -22.13
N ALA A 53 17.40 39.66 -22.20
CA ALA A 53 16.50 38.51 -22.26
C ALA A 53 16.73 37.64 -23.51
N ALA A 54 16.94 38.27 -24.67
CA ALA A 54 17.19 37.56 -25.94
C ALA A 54 18.54 36.82 -25.98
N GLN A 55 19.50 37.17 -25.12
CA GLN A 55 20.78 36.46 -25.00
C GLN A 55 20.68 35.16 -24.20
N LYS A 56 19.62 34.97 -23.43
CA LYS A 56 19.42 33.77 -22.62
C LYS A 56 18.87 32.62 -23.47
N PRO A 57 19.33 31.37 -23.29
CA PRO A 57 18.80 30.23 -24.03
C PRO A 57 17.28 30.07 -23.82
N ASN A 58 16.53 30.01 -24.92
CA ASN A 58 15.07 29.90 -24.89
C ASN A 58 14.61 28.67 -24.10
N GLY A 59 13.52 28.82 -23.34
CA GLY A 59 12.92 27.75 -22.55
C GLY A 59 13.57 27.49 -21.18
N THR A 60 14.64 28.20 -20.82
CA THR A 60 15.28 28.09 -19.50
C THR A 60 14.61 28.99 -18.46
N SER A 61 14.68 28.62 -17.17
CA SER A 61 14.18 29.48 -16.08
C SER A 61 14.85 30.86 -16.07
N GLU A 62 16.14 30.92 -16.40
CA GLU A 62 16.91 32.17 -16.54
C GLU A 62 16.38 33.06 -17.67
N SER A 63 16.02 32.47 -18.81
CA SER A 63 15.41 33.20 -19.92
C SER A 63 14.06 33.79 -19.50
N TYR A 64 13.22 32.99 -18.84
CA TYR A 64 11.93 33.46 -18.36
C TYR A 64 12.06 34.57 -17.30
N LEU A 65 13.02 34.48 -16.37
CA LEU A 65 13.28 35.56 -15.41
C LEU A 65 13.73 36.85 -16.11
N ALA A 66 14.59 36.76 -17.13
CA ALA A 66 15.02 37.92 -17.89
C ALA A 66 13.87 38.55 -18.70
N TRP A 67 13.00 37.72 -19.30
CA TRP A 67 11.78 38.21 -19.96
C TRP A 67 10.78 38.83 -18.98
N ALA A 68 10.67 38.32 -17.76
CA ALA A 68 9.88 38.95 -16.70
C ALA A 68 10.41 40.35 -16.34
N GLU A 69 11.72 40.55 -16.28
CA GLU A 69 12.30 41.89 -16.10
C GLU A 69 11.98 42.83 -17.26
N TYR A 70 12.04 42.34 -18.50
CA TYR A 70 11.63 43.10 -19.68
C TYR A 70 10.16 43.54 -19.59
N TRP A 71 9.24 42.63 -19.28
CA TRP A 71 7.82 42.98 -19.19
C TRP A 71 7.52 43.96 -18.05
N ARG A 72 8.27 43.89 -16.94
CA ARG A 72 8.19 44.90 -15.88
C ARG A 72 8.64 46.28 -16.39
N ALA A 73 9.72 46.35 -17.16
CA ALA A 73 10.17 47.59 -17.79
C ALA A 73 9.18 48.11 -18.85
N GLU A 74 8.51 47.23 -19.60
CA GLU A 74 7.43 47.59 -20.54
C GLU A 74 6.23 48.21 -19.80
N ILE A 75 5.81 47.66 -18.66
CA ILE A 75 4.74 48.27 -17.84
C ILE A 75 5.13 49.70 -17.41
N THR A 76 6.35 49.89 -16.89
CA THR A 76 6.86 51.22 -16.52
C THR A 76 6.91 52.17 -17.72
N PHE A 77 7.34 51.69 -18.89
CA PHE A 77 7.34 52.47 -20.13
C PHE A 77 5.92 52.93 -20.50
N MET A 78 4.94 52.05 -20.36
CA MET A 78 3.53 52.36 -20.64
C MET A 78 2.95 53.38 -19.66
N GLU A 79 3.31 53.33 -18.38
CA GLU A 79 2.96 54.37 -17.39
C GLU A 79 3.54 55.74 -17.77
N ARG A 80 4.78 55.79 -18.29
CA ARG A 80 5.38 57.05 -18.76
C ARG A 80 4.75 57.57 -20.05
N CYS A 81 4.31 56.70 -20.95
CA CYS A 81 3.53 57.11 -22.12
C CYS A 81 2.19 57.76 -21.72
N GLN A 82 1.50 57.23 -20.71
CA GLN A 82 0.29 57.85 -20.15
C GLN A 82 0.57 59.24 -19.57
N GLN A 83 1.67 59.39 -18.82
CA GLN A 83 2.07 60.69 -18.25
C GLN A 83 2.43 61.73 -19.33
N GLU A 84 3.15 61.33 -20.38
CA GLU A 84 3.45 62.20 -21.51
C GLU A 84 2.16 62.62 -22.24
N ALA A 85 1.25 61.68 -22.51
CA ALA A 85 -0.02 61.97 -23.19
C ALA A 85 -0.89 62.95 -22.38
N ALA A 86 -0.96 62.78 -21.05
CA ALA A 86 -1.67 63.69 -20.16
C ALA A 86 -1.04 65.10 -20.17
N ALA A 87 0.30 65.19 -20.15
CA ALA A 87 1.01 66.46 -20.23
C ALA A 87 0.88 67.12 -21.61
N GLU A 88 0.86 66.34 -22.70
CA GLU A 88 0.62 66.83 -24.06
C GLU A 88 -0.79 67.41 -24.21
N TYR A 89 -1.79 66.74 -23.62
CA TYR A 89 -3.15 67.24 -23.57
C TYR A 89 -3.24 68.56 -22.78
N GLU A 90 -2.60 68.65 -21.60
CA GLU A 90 -2.54 69.90 -20.82
C GLU A 90 -1.89 71.05 -21.60
N ASN A 91 -0.81 70.74 -22.33
CA ASN A 91 -0.11 71.68 -23.21
C ASN A 91 -1.03 72.21 -24.33
N HIS A 92 -1.68 71.32 -25.08
CA HIS A 92 -2.59 71.71 -26.16
C HIS A 92 -3.87 72.38 -25.65
N ALA A 93 -4.35 72.04 -24.45
CA ALA A 93 -5.49 72.71 -23.84
C ALA A 93 -5.14 74.15 -23.46
N SER A 94 -3.96 74.36 -22.87
CA SER A 94 -3.44 75.68 -22.53
C SER A 94 -3.18 76.52 -23.78
N TYR A 95 -2.64 75.91 -24.83
CA TYR A 95 -2.44 76.54 -26.14
C TYR A 95 -3.77 76.97 -26.78
N ALA A 96 -4.78 76.10 -26.78
CA ALA A 96 -6.10 76.42 -27.30
C ALA A 96 -6.73 77.60 -26.54
N ASN A 97 -6.68 77.60 -25.21
CA ASN A 97 -7.17 78.72 -24.39
C ASN A 97 -6.47 80.05 -24.74
N LEU A 98 -5.15 80.02 -24.93
CA LEU A 98 -4.36 81.18 -25.34
C LEU A 98 -4.75 81.69 -26.74
N MET A 99 -4.91 80.79 -27.72
CA MET A 99 -5.29 81.15 -29.09
C MET A 99 -6.72 81.69 -29.17
N LEU A 100 -7.66 81.08 -28.44
CA LEU A 100 -9.03 81.56 -28.32
C LEU A 100 -9.09 82.97 -27.71
N LYS A 101 -8.25 83.26 -26.72
CA LYS A 101 -8.16 84.59 -26.11
C LYS A 101 -7.58 85.63 -27.08
N ARG A 102 -6.51 85.27 -27.81
CA ARG A 102 -5.80 86.20 -28.73
C ARG A 102 -6.59 86.53 -29.99
N TYR A 103 -7.20 85.51 -30.59
CA TYR A 103 -7.74 85.62 -31.95
C TYR A 103 -9.26 85.41 -32.01
N GLY A 104 -9.88 84.95 -30.93
CA GLY A 104 -11.30 84.61 -30.90
C GLY A 104 -11.60 83.20 -31.43
N VAL A 105 -12.76 82.67 -31.06
CA VAL A 105 -13.19 81.28 -31.37
C VAL A 105 -13.39 81.04 -32.87
N ASP A 106 -13.79 82.07 -33.61
CA ASP A 106 -14.07 81.98 -35.06
C ASP A 106 -12.84 82.23 -35.92
N SER A 107 -11.69 82.57 -35.32
CA SER A 107 -10.45 82.71 -36.07
C SER A 107 -9.91 81.36 -36.52
N THR A 108 -9.25 81.34 -37.68
CA THR A 108 -8.54 80.15 -38.18
C THR A 108 -7.58 79.58 -37.14
N ALA A 109 -6.82 80.44 -36.44
CA ALA A 109 -5.89 80.02 -35.39
C ALA A 109 -6.61 79.40 -34.18
N GLY A 110 -7.73 79.99 -33.75
CA GLY A 110 -8.57 79.45 -32.68
C GLY A 110 -9.15 78.09 -33.05
N GLN A 111 -9.69 77.94 -34.26
CA GLN A 111 -10.25 76.68 -34.76
C GLN A 111 -9.17 75.58 -34.88
N ILE A 112 -8.01 75.89 -35.46
CA ILE A 112 -6.90 74.93 -35.56
C ILE A 112 -6.48 74.45 -34.17
N ALA A 113 -6.30 75.36 -33.21
CA ALA A 113 -5.92 75.00 -31.84
C ALA A 113 -6.97 74.12 -31.14
N MET A 114 -8.26 74.42 -31.34
CA MET A 114 -9.39 73.60 -30.86
C MET A 114 -9.35 72.18 -31.44
N TYR A 115 -9.17 72.05 -32.75
CA TYR A 115 -9.12 70.75 -33.40
C TYR A 115 -7.85 69.96 -33.06
N ARG A 116 -6.73 70.64 -32.82
CA ARG A 116 -5.51 69.99 -32.35
C ARG A 116 -5.70 69.44 -30.94
N LEU A 117 -6.36 70.20 -30.06
CA LEU A 117 -6.78 69.70 -28.75
C LEU A 117 -7.73 68.50 -28.88
N GLU A 118 -8.71 68.55 -29.78
CA GLU A 118 -9.63 67.43 -30.04
C GLU A 118 -8.88 66.18 -30.50
N LEU A 119 -8.02 66.31 -31.52
CA LEU A 119 -7.17 65.21 -31.99
C LEU A 119 -6.22 64.71 -30.89
N THR A 120 -5.73 65.57 -30.01
CA THR A 120 -4.86 65.16 -28.89
C THR A 120 -5.64 64.41 -27.83
N ARG A 121 -6.88 64.82 -27.57
CA ARG A 121 -7.80 64.10 -26.71
C ARG A 121 -8.12 62.71 -27.27
N THR A 122 -8.26 62.58 -28.58
CA THR A 122 -8.55 61.29 -29.22
C THR A 122 -7.31 60.52 -29.68
N LYS A 123 -6.14 61.15 -29.59
CA LYS A 123 -4.83 60.48 -29.58
C LYS A 123 -4.79 59.43 -28.47
N GLU A 124 -5.53 59.69 -27.38
CA GLU A 124 -5.83 58.73 -26.32
C GLU A 124 -6.57 57.46 -26.81
N PHE A 125 -6.92 57.33 -28.08
CA PHE A 125 -7.59 56.16 -28.68
C PHE A 125 -6.86 55.60 -29.93
N ALA A 126 -6.02 56.39 -30.60
CA ALA A 126 -5.44 56.03 -31.91
C ALA A 126 -4.06 55.38 -31.81
N LEU A 127 -3.15 55.90 -30.98
CA LEU A 127 -1.77 55.45 -30.97
C LEU A 127 -1.56 54.26 -30.01
N GLY A 128 -1.07 53.14 -30.55
CA GLY A 128 -0.88 51.87 -29.83
C GLY A 128 -0.10 51.94 -28.51
N CYS A 129 0.69 53.00 -28.26
CA CYS A 129 1.41 53.18 -26.99
C CYS A 129 0.96 54.38 -26.14
N SER A 130 0.15 55.31 -26.67
CA SER A 130 -0.25 56.56 -25.96
C SER A 130 -1.77 56.71 -25.76
N SER A 131 -2.54 55.70 -26.15
CA SER A 131 -3.97 55.66 -25.89
C SER A 131 -4.27 55.23 -24.45
N GLN A 132 -5.10 55.91 -23.66
CA GLN A 132 -5.38 55.45 -22.27
C GLN A 132 -5.97 54.02 -22.24
N TYR A 133 -6.84 53.67 -23.19
CA TYR A 133 -7.45 52.34 -23.28
C TYR A 133 -6.47 51.30 -23.81
N TRP A 134 -5.75 51.61 -24.89
CA TRP A 134 -4.70 50.71 -25.38
C TRP A 134 -3.55 50.56 -24.39
N THR A 135 -3.15 51.62 -23.70
CA THR A 135 -2.12 51.57 -22.67
C THR A 135 -2.58 50.73 -21.49
N LYS A 136 -3.84 50.87 -21.05
CA LYS A 136 -4.41 50.00 -20.00
C LYS A 136 -4.48 48.54 -20.45
N TRP A 137 -4.95 48.28 -21.65
CA TRP A 137 -5.03 46.92 -22.21
C TRP A 137 -3.64 46.32 -22.46
N HIS A 138 -2.67 47.12 -22.91
CA HIS A 138 -1.29 46.70 -23.12
C HIS A 138 -0.53 46.52 -21.81
N GLN A 139 -0.80 47.32 -20.79
CA GLN A 139 -0.35 47.08 -19.42
C GLN A 139 -0.90 45.75 -18.89
N LEU A 140 -2.17 45.45 -19.16
CA LEU A 140 -2.78 44.17 -18.77
C LEU A 140 -2.15 42.98 -19.51
N VAL A 141 -1.92 43.09 -20.82
CA VAL A 141 -1.20 42.09 -21.62
C VAL A 141 0.24 41.93 -21.15
N SER A 142 0.93 43.02 -20.85
CA SER A 142 2.30 43.01 -20.33
C SER A 142 2.33 42.39 -18.93
N THR A 143 1.32 42.63 -18.11
CA THR A 143 1.14 42.00 -16.80
C THR A 143 0.88 40.50 -16.96
N ALA A 144 0.01 40.09 -17.88
CA ALA A 144 -0.22 38.67 -18.20
C ALA A 144 1.08 38.00 -18.67
N SER A 145 1.85 38.66 -19.54
CA SER A 145 3.13 38.15 -20.06
C SER A 145 4.21 38.10 -18.97
N LEU A 146 4.26 39.09 -18.08
CA LEU A 146 5.08 39.07 -16.88
C LEU A 146 4.74 37.87 -16.00
N ARG A 147 3.44 37.60 -15.76
CA ARG A 147 2.99 36.46 -14.96
C ARG A 147 3.29 35.14 -15.64
N TYR A 148 3.08 35.03 -16.94
CA TYR A 148 3.46 33.87 -17.74
C TYR A 148 4.95 33.53 -17.54
N CYS A 149 5.83 34.52 -17.71
CA CYS A 149 7.27 34.34 -17.52
C CYS A 149 7.62 33.93 -16.08
N GLN A 150 7.01 34.55 -15.07
CA GLN A 150 7.21 34.14 -13.67
C GLN A 150 6.79 32.68 -13.42
N LEU A 151 5.61 32.29 -13.93
CA LEU A 151 5.09 30.94 -13.78
C LEU A 151 5.96 29.90 -14.50
N LYS A 152 6.44 30.19 -15.72
CA LYS A 152 7.40 29.32 -16.44
C LYS A 152 8.74 29.21 -15.73
N ALA A 153 9.28 30.31 -15.19
CA ALA A 153 10.51 30.27 -14.40
C ALA A 153 10.39 29.39 -13.14
N GLU A 154 9.19 29.33 -12.56
CA GLU A 154 8.85 28.47 -11.42
C GLU A 154 8.41 27.04 -11.83
N ALA A 155 8.59 26.65 -13.10
CA ALA A 155 8.17 25.35 -13.66
C ALA A 155 6.67 25.04 -13.48
N SER A 156 5.82 26.06 -13.65
CA SER A 156 4.35 25.98 -13.50
C SER A 156 3.64 25.98 -14.84
N ASP A 157 4.03 25.06 -15.73
CA ASP A 157 3.64 25.09 -17.14
C ASP A 157 2.13 25.22 -17.36
N GLY A 158 1.31 24.43 -16.67
CA GLY A 158 -0.14 24.48 -16.84
C GLY A 158 -0.78 25.83 -16.48
N ALA A 159 -0.28 26.52 -15.44
CA ALA A 159 -0.77 27.85 -15.07
C ALA A 159 -0.29 28.91 -16.06
N ALA A 160 0.94 28.78 -16.53
CA ALA A 160 1.48 29.67 -17.56
C ALA A 160 0.68 29.54 -18.87
N ASP A 161 0.44 28.31 -19.34
CA ASP A 161 -0.26 28.06 -20.60
C ASP A 161 -1.71 28.60 -20.57
N GLU A 162 -2.39 28.54 -19.41
CA GLU A 162 -3.72 29.14 -19.23
C GLU A 162 -3.69 30.68 -19.26
N VAL A 163 -2.66 31.31 -18.67
CA VAL A 163 -2.47 32.78 -18.77
C VAL A 163 -2.19 33.18 -20.22
N GLU A 164 -1.34 32.45 -20.92
CA GLU A 164 -0.99 32.72 -22.32
C GLU A 164 -2.21 32.58 -23.23
N LYS A 165 -2.97 31.49 -23.09
CA LYS A 165 -4.21 31.27 -23.85
C LYS A 165 -5.27 32.35 -23.57
N ALA A 166 -5.39 32.82 -22.33
CA ALA A 166 -6.29 33.91 -21.98
C ALA A 166 -5.84 35.23 -22.61
N LYS A 167 -4.53 35.50 -22.60
CA LYS A 167 -3.92 36.67 -23.24
C LYS A 167 -4.12 36.66 -24.75
N ASP A 168 -3.85 35.53 -25.41
CA ASP A 168 -4.00 35.38 -26.86
C ASP A 168 -5.47 35.56 -27.27
N LYS A 169 -6.39 34.93 -26.54
CA LYS A 169 -7.84 35.12 -26.75
C LYS A 169 -8.28 36.58 -26.56
N PHE A 170 -7.67 37.30 -25.62
CA PHE A 170 -7.92 38.73 -25.43
C PHE A 170 -7.41 39.52 -26.63
N HIS A 171 -6.16 39.31 -27.05
CA HIS A 171 -5.58 39.93 -28.25
C HIS A 171 -6.40 39.67 -29.51
N ASP A 172 -6.77 38.42 -29.77
CA ASP A 172 -7.55 38.04 -30.94
C ASP A 172 -8.89 38.78 -30.98
N ARG A 173 -9.57 38.91 -29.84
CA ARG A 173 -10.83 39.64 -29.76
C ARG A 173 -10.65 41.13 -29.98
N ILE A 174 -9.65 41.74 -29.33
CA ILE A 174 -9.38 43.18 -29.52
C ILE A 174 -8.99 43.47 -30.98
N ASN A 175 -8.14 42.66 -31.59
CA ASN A 175 -7.67 42.87 -32.97
C ASN A 175 -8.79 42.65 -34.01
N ASN A 176 -9.63 41.62 -33.83
CA ASN A 176 -10.66 41.27 -34.81
C ASN A 176 -11.96 42.06 -34.66
N GLU A 177 -12.32 42.46 -33.43
CA GLU A 177 -13.60 43.12 -33.16
C GLU A 177 -13.49 44.64 -33.03
N SER A 178 -12.30 45.20 -32.80
CA SER A 178 -12.11 46.65 -32.74
C SER A 178 -11.86 47.25 -34.13
N ASN A 179 -12.27 48.51 -34.31
CA ASN A 179 -11.90 49.30 -35.49
C ASN A 179 -10.61 50.11 -35.25
N GLY A 180 -9.74 49.69 -34.32
CA GLY A 180 -8.59 50.47 -33.85
C GLY A 180 -7.63 50.90 -34.96
N GLU A 181 -7.31 50.01 -35.90
CA GLU A 181 -6.43 50.31 -37.04
C GLU A 181 -7.05 51.33 -38.00
N ALA A 182 -8.31 51.11 -38.40
CA ALA A 182 -9.06 52.04 -39.25
C ALA A 182 -9.22 53.43 -38.58
N PHE A 183 -9.43 53.45 -37.26
CA PHE A 183 -9.49 54.68 -36.49
C PHE A 183 -8.14 55.41 -36.45
N LEU A 184 -7.02 54.69 -36.23
CA LEU A 184 -5.68 55.27 -36.27
C LEU A 184 -5.34 55.85 -37.65
N GLU A 185 -5.68 55.16 -38.74
CA GLU A 185 -5.49 55.68 -40.09
C GLU A 185 -6.31 56.96 -40.32
N ALA A 186 -7.57 56.98 -39.89
CA ALA A 186 -8.42 58.15 -40.00
C ALA A 186 -7.91 59.32 -39.15
N TRP A 187 -7.40 59.05 -37.95
CA TRP A 187 -6.79 60.03 -37.06
C TRP A 187 -5.51 60.62 -37.65
N ASN A 188 -4.59 59.80 -38.18
CA ASN A 188 -3.37 60.25 -38.85
C ASN A 188 -3.68 61.12 -40.08
N ALA A 189 -4.69 60.73 -40.87
CA ALA A 189 -5.15 61.51 -42.01
C ALA A 189 -5.77 62.85 -41.60
N ALA A 190 -6.52 62.88 -40.49
CA ALA A 190 -7.05 64.11 -39.91
C ALA A 190 -5.91 65.02 -39.42
N LEU A 191 -4.94 64.48 -38.67
CA LEU A 191 -3.77 65.25 -38.20
C LEU A 191 -2.98 65.86 -39.36
N ALA A 192 -2.65 65.06 -40.38
CA ALA A 192 -1.91 65.55 -41.55
C ALA A 192 -2.71 66.61 -42.35
N ALA A 193 -4.03 66.51 -42.37
CA ALA A 193 -4.89 67.53 -42.99
C ALA A 193 -4.96 68.81 -42.16
N LEU A 194 -4.92 68.70 -40.82
CA LEU A 194 -4.87 69.85 -39.91
C LEU A 194 -3.54 70.59 -40.03
N ASP A 195 -2.42 69.87 -40.11
CA ASP A 195 -1.09 70.46 -40.30
C ASP A 195 -1.02 71.22 -41.65
N ARG A 196 -1.58 70.65 -42.73
CA ARG A 196 -1.68 71.36 -44.02
C ARG A 196 -2.57 72.60 -43.94
N TRP A 197 -3.65 72.57 -43.17
CA TRP A 197 -4.51 73.73 -42.98
C TRP A 197 -3.76 74.85 -42.26
N GLU A 198 -2.97 74.52 -41.23
CA GLU A 198 -2.09 75.47 -40.54
C GLU A 198 -1.06 76.11 -41.47
N GLU A 199 -0.47 75.32 -42.39
CA GLU A 199 0.52 75.82 -43.35
C GLU A 199 -0.07 76.67 -44.48
N THR A 200 -1.23 76.27 -45.02
CA THR A 200 -1.77 76.84 -46.28
C THR A 200 -2.95 77.79 -46.08
N GLY A 201 -3.62 77.73 -44.92
CA GLY A 201 -4.88 78.42 -44.67
C GLY A 201 -6.12 77.78 -45.33
N ASP A 202 -5.98 76.68 -46.09
CA ASP A 202 -7.08 75.95 -46.74
C ASP A 202 -7.56 74.75 -45.90
N CYS A 203 -8.83 74.78 -45.49
CA CYS A 203 -9.45 73.73 -44.66
C CYS A 203 -10.08 72.58 -45.47
N THR A 204 -10.04 72.61 -46.81
CA THR A 204 -10.75 71.62 -47.66
C THR A 204 -10.34 70.17 -47.37
N ALA A 205 -9.04 69.94 -47.14
CA ALA A 205 -8.53 68.60 -46.79
C ALA A 205 -9.03 68.15 -45.41
N TRP A 206 -9.10 69.07 -44.45
CA TRP A 206 -9.56 68.83 -43.08
C TRP A 206 -11.04 68.44 -43.04
N ASP A 207 -11.92 69.19 -43.72
CA ASP A 207 -13.36 68.90 -43.75
C ASP A 207 -13.67 67.49 -44.27
N LYS A 208 -12.86 67.02 -45.23
CA LYS A 208 -12.97 65.68 -45.79
C LYS A 208 -12.50 64.60 -44.80
N THR A 209 -11.33 64.77 -44.20
CA THR A 209 -10.74 63.76 -43.31
C THR A 209 -11.44 63.72 -41.96
N LYS A 210 -11.92 64.87 -41.44
CA LYS A 210 -12.68 64.95 -40.19
C LYS A 210 -13.93 64.08 -40.21
N ARG A 211 -14.71 64.08 -41.29
CA ARG A 211 -15.89 63.19 -41.41
C ARG A 211 -15.54 61.72 -41.28
N LYS A 212 -14.41 61.28 -41.86
CA LYS A 212 -13.93 59.89 -41.73
C LYS A 212 -13.48 59.61 -40.30
N TYR A 213 -12.74 60.53 -39.69
CA TYR A 213 -12.30 60.44 -38.31
C TYR A 213 -13.48 60.37 -37.33
N ASP A 214 -14.49 61.24 -37.46
CA ASP A 214 -15.67 61.26 -36.58
C ASP A 214 -16.46 59.94 -36.69
N ALA A 215 -16.60 59.39 -37.91
CA ALA A 215 -17.27 58.12 -38.15
C ALA A 215 -16.54 56.92 -37.52
N GLU A 216 -15.20 56.89 -37.60
CA GLU A 216 -14.41 55.83 -36.94
C GLU A 216 -14.34 56.03 -35.42
N LEU A 217 -14.37 57.27 -34.93
CA LEU A 217 -14.45 57.57 -33.49
C LEU A 217 -15.77 57.08 -32.89
N GLU A 218 -16.88 57.22 -33.61
CA GLU A 218 -18.20 56.73 -33.16
C GLU A 218 -18.20 55.21 -32.98
N LYS A 219 -17.73 54.46 -33.99
CA LYS A 219 -17.55 53.00 -33.90
C LYS A 219 -16.62 52.58 -32.76
N TRP A 220 -15.54 53.33 -32.53
CA TRP A 220 -14.63 53.06 -31.42
C TRP A 220 -15.33 53.23 -30.06
N ASN A 221 -16.14 54.28 -29.91
CA ASN A 221 -16.91 54.51 -28.70
C ASN A 221 -17.97 53.42 -28.47
N GLU A 222 -18.53 52.82 -29.51
CA GLU A 222 -19.43 51.67 -29.42
C GLU A 222 -18.70 50.39 -28.95
N PHE A 223 -17.47 50.16 -29.41
CA PHE A 223 -16.67 48.98 -29.03
C PHE A 223 -16.15 49.04 -27.59
N LYS A 224 -15.83 50.24 -27.09
CA LYS A 224 -15.14 50.48 -25.83
C LYS A 224 -15.71 49.73 -24.60
N PRO A 225 -17.03 49.69 -24.34
CA PRO A 225 -17.59 48.91 -23.23
C PRO A 225 -17.32 47.40 -23.37
N THR A 226 -17.36 46.87 -24.59
CA THR A 226 -17.06 45.46 -24.90
C THR A 226 -15.59 45.14 -24.64
N GLY A 227 -14.68 46.01 -25.08
CA GLY A 227 -13.24 45.87 -24.79
C GLY A 227 -12.93 45.86 -23.29
N GLU A 228 -13.59 46.70 -22.49
CA GLU A 228 -13.45 46.68 -21.02
C GLU A 228 -13.99 45.38 -20.39
N GLN A 229 -15.06 44.78 -20.94
CA GLN A 229 -15.51 43.47 -20.49
C GLN A 229 -14.48 42.37 -20.78
N TYR A 230 -13.78 42.43 -21.92
CA TYR A 230 -12.71 41.50 -22.24
C TYR A 230 -11.49 41.70 -21.32
N ALA A 231 -11.12 42.94 -21.04
CA ALA A 231 -10.03 43.26 -20.11
C ALA A 231 -10.31 42.70 -18.72
N LYS A 232 -11.53 42.91 -18.19
CA LYS A 232 -11.95 42.36 -16.88
C LYS A 232 -11.89 40.83 -16.84
N LYS A 233 -12.24 40.15 -17.95
CA LYS A 233 -12.12 38.68 -18.06
C LYS A 233 -10.66 38.22 -18.01
N LEU A 234 -9.75 38.91 -18.70
CA LEU A 234 -8.33 38.61 -18.66
C LEU A 234 -7.75 38.84 -17.26
N GLU A 235 -8.05 39.97 -16.63
CA GLU A 235 -7.62 40.30 -15.26
C GLU A 235 -8.08 39.22 -14.25
N THR A 236 -9.36 38.85 -14.30
CA THR A 236 -9.91 37.77 -13.46
C THR A 236 -9.15 36.46 -13.66
N ARG A 237 -8.82 36.12 -14.91
CA ARG A 237 -8.14 34.87 -15.25
C ARG A 237 -6.68 34.86 -14.79
N VAL A 238 -5.97 35.97 -14.91
CA VAL A 238 -4.60 36.13 -14.40
C VAL A 238 -4.60 35.99 -12.87
N ASP A 239 -5.54 36.62 -12.16
CA ASP A 239 -5.67 36.52 -10.71
C ASP A 239 -6.02 35.09 -10.24
N GLU A 240 -6.89 34.38 -10.97
CA GLU A 240 -7.19 32.97 -10.71
C GLU A 240 -5.94 32.09 -10.80
N CYS A 241 -5.08 32.31 -11.80
CA CYS A 241 -3.84 31.55 -11.96
C CYS A 241 -2.84 31.82 -10.83
N LEU A 242 -2.79 33.05 -10.31
CA LEU A 242 -1.96 33.39 -9.15
C LEU A 242 -2.46 32.70 -7.87
N ARG A 243 -3.77 32.71 -7.63
CA ARG A 243 -4.38 31.98 -6.49
C ARG A 243 -4.13 30.48 -6.60
N TRP A 244 -4.25 29.92 -7.80
CA TRP A 244 -3.92 28.53 -8.06
C TRP A 244 -2.46 28.22 -7.67
N LYS A 245 -1.50 29.07 -8.06
CA LYS A 245 -0.09 28.87 -7.70
C LYS A 245 0.16 28.94 -6.20
N GLU A 246 -0.48 29.88 -5.50
CA GLU A 246 -0.38 29.98 -4.04
C GLU A 246 -0.92 28.72 -3.34
N SER A 247 -2.04 28.17 -3.84
CA SER A 247 -2.60 26.91 -3.33
C SER A 247 -1.68 25.70 -3.59
N GLU A 248 -1.02 25.64 -4.76
CA GLU A 248 -0.04 24.59 -5.08
C GLU A 248 1.15 24.65 -4.12
N LYS A 249 1.65 25.86 -3.82
CA LYS A 249 2.74 26.05 -2.85
C LYS A 249 2.32 25.58 -1.45
N LYS A 250 1.14 25.99 -0.97
CA LYS A 250 0.60 25.54 0.33
C LYS A 250 0.47 24.02 0.38
N TYR A 251 0.05 23.40 -0.72
CA TYR A 251 -0.01 21.95 -0.84
C TYR A 251 1.38 21.30 -0.76
N LYS A 252 2.38 21.79 -1.50
CA LYS A 252 3.76 21.29 -1.43
C LYS A 252 4.35 21.41 -0.03
N ASP A 253 4.21 22.57 0.61
CA ASP A 253 4.66 22.79 1.99
C ASP A 253 3.98 21.80 2.96
N ALA A 254 2.70 21.49 2.75
CA ALA A 254 1.97 20.53 3.57
C ALA A 254 2.39 19.06 3.31
N VAL A 255 2.74 18.72 2.07
CA VAL A 255 3.31 17.40 1.70
C VAL A 255 4.67 17.22 2.38
N GLU A 256 5.55 18.22 2.32
CA GLU A 256 6.87 18.16 2.97
C GLU A 256 6.76 17.98 4.48
N ARG A 257 5.84 18.70 5.14
CA ARG A 257 5.55 18.52 6.58
C ARG A 257 5.05 17.11 6.91
N TYR A 258 4.18 16.55 6.06
CA TYR A 258 3.69 15.19 6.24
C TYR A 258 4.81 14.16 6.07
N GLN A 259 5.68 14.31 5.06
CA GLN A 259 6.84 13.44 4.84
C GLN A 259 7.84 13.51 6.00
N ALA A 260 8.11 14.71 6.52
CA ALA A 260 8.97 14.87 7.70
C ALA A 260 8.38 14.17 8.94
N ALA A 261 7.05 14.24 9.13
CA ALA A 261 6.37 13.55 10.22
C ALA A 261 6.39 12.01 10.04
N GLU A 262 6.26 11.52 8.81
CA GLU A 262 6.39 10.09 8.48
C GLU A 262 7.81 9.55 8.71
N GLN A 263 8.84 10.33 8.39
CA GLN A 263 10.23 9.98 8.72
C GLN A 263 10.47 9.95 10.24
N ALA A 264 9.90 10.91 10.97
CA ALA A 264 9.98 10.94 12.43
C ALA A 264 9.26 9.74 13.08
N GLU A 265 8.10 9.33 12.54
CA GLU A 265 7.40 8.10 12.94
C GLU A 265 8.27 6.87 12.73
N ALA A 266 8.86 6.71 11.54
CA ALA A 266 9.73 5.56 11.25
C ALA A 266 10.95 5.48 12.17
N GLY A 267 11.58 6.63 12.47
CA GLY A 267 12.69 6.71 13.43
C GLY A 267 12.28 6.30 14.85
N ALA A 268 11.12 6.76 15.33
CA ALA A 268 10.61 6.39 16.64
C ALA A 268 10.16 4.92 16.72
N LYS A 269 9.63 4.36 15.62
CA LYS A 269 9.29 2.93 15.53
C LYS A 269 10.55 2.06 15.65
N LYS A 270 11.61 2.43 14.94
CA LYS A 270 12.90 1.74 15.01
C LYS A 270 13.44 1.73 16.45
N GLU A 271 13.42 2.88 17.13
CA GLU A 271 13.83 2.94 18.54
C GLU A 271 12.97 2.04 19.44
N MET A 272 11.64 2.05 19.26
CA MET A 272 10.74 1.16 20.01
C MET A 272 11.05 -0.32 19.78
N ASP A 273 11.33 -0.73 18.54
CA ASP A 273 11.67 -2.11 18.19
C ASP A 273 13.04 -2.51 18.77
N GLU A 274 14.04 -1.62 18.76
CA GLU A 274 15.34 -1.82 19.43
C GLU A 274 15.17 -2.01 20.95
N LYS A 275 14.34 -1.19 21.62
CA LYS A 275 14.05 -1.36 23.05
C LYS A 275 13.28 -2.66 23.34
N ARG A 276 12.41 -3.09 22.42
CA ARG A 276 11.69 -4.37 22.53
C ARG A 276 12.66 -5.55 22.46
N ALA A 277 13.56 -5.56 21.47
CA ALA A 277 14.58 -6.59 21.33
C ALA A 277 15.45 -6.71 22.60
N LEU A 278 15.90 -5.57 23.14
CA LEU A 278 16.68 -5.55 24.39
C LEU A 278 15.90 -6.14 25.58
N ALA A 279 14.59 -5.86 25.67
CA ALA A 279 13.74 -6.45 26.70
C ALA A 279 13.55 -7.97 26.53
N GLU A 280 13.49 -8.45 25.29
CA GLU A 280 13.36 -9.88 24.97
C GLU A 280 14.64 -10.68 25.21
N GLU A 281 15.81 -10.06 25.04
CA GLU A 281 17.12 -10.64 25.37
C GLU A 281 17.35 -10.76 26.89
N THR A 282 16.66 -9.95 27.68
CA THR A 282 16.82 -9.95 29.14
C THR A 282 16.03 -11.10 29.78
N GLN A 283 16.64 -11.79 30.75
CA GLN A 283 16.03 -12.94 31.43
C GLN A 283 14.69 -12.55 32.09
N ARG A 284 13.59 -13.15 31.62
CA ARG A 284 12.25 -12.86 32.14
C ARG A 284 12.18 -13.07 33.66
N GLY A 285 11.60 -12.10 34.36
CA GLY A 285 11.40 -12.12 35.81
C GLY A 285 12.51 -11.45 36.62
N THR A 286 13.58 -10.98 35.99
CA THR A 286 14.61 -10.19 36.68
C THR A 286 14.24 -8.71 36.75
N LYS A 287 14.92 -7.97 37.65
CA LYS A 287 14.79 -6.51 37.76
C LYS A 287 15.13 -5.83 36.43
N GLU A 288 16.18 -6.28 35.77
CA GLU A 288 16.67 -5.78 34.49
C GLU A 288 15.61 -5.96 33.38
N TYR A 289 14.90 -7.10 33.36
CA TYR A 289 13.84 -7.36 32.40
C TYR A 289 12.70 -6.34 32.52
N TYR A 290 12.28 -6.06 33.75
CA TYR A 290 11.23 -5.08 34.01
C TYR A 290 11.68 -3.65 33.69
N LEU A 291 12.94 -3.29 33.95
CA LEU A 291 13.49 -2.00 33.53
C LEU A 291 13.56 -1.87 32.00
N ALA A 292 13.97 -2.93 31.29
CA ALA A 292 14.00 -2.94 29.83
C ALA A 292 12.58 -2.82 29.22
N LEU A 293 11.58 -3.51 29.79
CA LEU A 293 10.17 -3.33 29.41
C LEU A 293 9.67 -1.91 29.65
N ALA A 294 10.06 -1.28 30.78
CA ALA A 294 9.69 0.11 31.05
C ALA A 294 10.28 1.07 30.01
N GLU A 295 11.54 0.90 29.61
CA GLU A 295 12.16 1.67 28.52
C GLU A 295 11.48 1.44 27.17
N LYS A 296 11.07 0.19 26.86
CA LYS A 296 10.27 -0.11 25.67
C LYS A 296 8.95 0.67 25.66
N HIS A 297 8.22 0.71 26.78
CA HIS A 297 6.97 1.47 26.85
C HIS A 297 7.17 2.99 26.82
N LYS A 298 8.33 3.51 27.26
CA LYS A 298 8.70 4.92 27.03
C LYS A 298 8.90 5.21 25.55
N ALA A 299 9.64 4.36 24.83
CA ALA A 299 9.84 4.51 23.39
C ALA A 299 8.50 4.38 22.62
N GLU A 300 7.61 3.48 23.05
CA GLU A 300 6.25 3.35 22.50
C GLU A 300 5.44 4.64 22.66
N MET A 301 5.52 5.35 23.81
CA MET A 301 4.87 6.65 23.96
C MET A 301 5.42 7.72 22.99
N VAL A 302 6.73 7.73 22.74
CA VAL A 302 7.37 8.64 21.76
C VAL A 302 6.90 8.31 20.34
N PHE A 303 6.85 7.02 19.99
CA PHE A 303 6.31 6.55 18.71
C PHE A 303 4.86 7.00 18.50
N LEU A 304 4.01 6.83 19.52
CA LEU A 304 2.63 7.30 19.51
C LEU A 304 2.54 8.84 19.36
N GLU A 305 3.48 9.61 19.92
CA GLU A 305 3.53 11.06 19.69
C GLU A 305 3.89 11.43 18.24
N LYS A 306 4.80 10.69 17.60
CA LYS A 306 5.14 10.92 16.18
C LYS A 306 4.00 10.54 15.24
N ILE A 307 3.26 9.48 15.58
CA ILE A 307 1.98 9.14 14.97
C ILE A 307 1.03 10.35 15.02
N GLU A 308 0.77 10.94 16.20
CA GLU A 308 -0.10 12.12 16.32
C GLU A 308 0.36 13.30 15.46
N GLN A 309 1.68 13.57 15.40
CA GLN A 309 2.24 14.63 14.55
C GLN A 309 1.95 14.38 13.05
N LYS A 310 2.10 13.15 12.58
CA LYS A 310 1.76 12.76 11.20
C LYS A 310 0.27 12.91 10.94
N TYR A 311 -0.57 12.46 11.87
CA TYR A 311 -2.01 12.58 11.75
C TYR A 311 -2.52 14.03 11.83
N ALA A 312 -1.82 14.93 12.52
CA ALA A 312 -2.12 16.35 12.46
C ALA A 312 -1.73 16.98 11.11
N ALA A 313 -0.67 16.47 10.46
CA ALA A 313 -0.21 16.96 9.15
C ALA A 313 -1.08 16.46 7.97
N GLU A 314 -1.65 15.26 8.06
CA GLU A 314 -2.42 14.63 6.98
C GLU A 314 -3.69 15.43 6.58
N PRO A 315 -4.55 15.89 7.51
CA PRO A 315 -5.68 16.76 7.19
C PRO A 315 -5.25 18.07 6.55
N ALA A 316 -4.17 18.69 7.02
CA ALA A 316 -3.65 19.93 6.46
C ALA A 316 -3.20 19.73 5.00
N ARG A 317 -2.51 18.62 4.72
CA ARG A 317 -2.14 18.21 3.35
C ARG A 317 -3.36 18.03 2.46
N ASN A 318 -4.36 17.27 2.92
CA ASN A 318 -5.54 16.96 2.11
C ASN A 318 -6.48 18.18 1.93
N LEU A 319 -6.52 19.09 2.91
CA LEU A 319 -7.17 20.40 2.79
C LEU A 319 -6.50 21.24 1.69
N CYS A 320 -5.18 21.39 1.75
CA CYS A 320 -4.45 22.14 0.73
C CYS A 320 -4.58 21.49 -0.65
N TYR A 321 -4.63 20.16 -0.72
CA TYR A 321 -4.91 19.43 -1.95
C TYR A 321 -6.30 19.73 -2.49
N THR A 322 -7.31 19.79 -1.63
CA THR A 322 -8.69 20.14 -2.02
C THR A 322 -8.74 21.57 -2.58
N ASP A 323 -8.12 22.53 -1.91
CA ASP A 323 -8.05 23.92 -2.41
C ASP A 323 -7.35 24.00 -3.77
N TRP A 324 -6.24 23.25 -3.93
CA TRP A 324 -5.52 23.16 -5.20
C TRP A 324 -6.37 22.55 -6.31
N MET A 325 -7.12 21.48 -6.02
CA MET A 325 -8.00 20.83 -6.99
C MET A 325 -9.21 21.71 -7.34
N ASN A 326 -9.80 22.42 -6.35
CA ASN A 326 -10.86 23.39 -6.56
C ASN A 326 -10.42 24.51 -7.51
N HIS A 327 -9.20 25.02 -7.35
CA HIS A 327 -8.66 26.03 -8.26
C HIS A 327 -8.35 25.49 -9.65
N LYS A 328 -7.85 24.25 -9.74
CA LYS A 328 -7.43 23.65 -11.01
C LYS A 328 -8.60 23.17 -11.88
N HIS A 329 -9.58 22.50 -11.28
CA HIS A 329 -10.66 21.83 -12.00
C HIS A 329 -12.03 22.48 -11.78
N GLY A 330 -12.14 23.44 -10.84
CA GLY A 330 -13.40 24.00 -10.37
C GLY A 330 -13.97 23.17 -9.20
N ALA A 331 -14.64 23.83 -8.25
CA ALA A 331 -15.20 23.17 -7.07
C ALA A 331 -16.25 22.09 -7.39
N ASP A 332 -16.95 22.25 -8.52
CA ASP A 332 -17.97 21.29 -8.97
C ASP A 332 -17.38 20.11 -9.78
N SER A 333 -16.07 20.10 -10.04
CA SER A 333 -15.43 18.99 -10.74
C SER A 333 -15.49 17.72 -9.90
N LYS A 334 -15.53 16.57 -10.58
CA LYS A 334 -15.43 15.27 -9.92
C LYS A 334 -14.18 15.18 -9.05
N GLU A 335 -13.04 15.61 -9.57
CA GLU A 335 -11.75 15.51 -8.90
C GLU A 335 -11.69 16.40 -7.65
N ALA A 336 -12.28 17.60 -7.70
CA ALA A 336 -12.44 18.48 -6.55
C ALA A 336 -13.35 17.86 -5.48
N GLN A 337 -14.48 17.28 -5.87
CA GLN A 337 -15.40 16.58 -4.96
C GLN A 337 -14.73 15.36 -4.30
N ILE A 338 -13.99 14.55 -5.07
CA ILE A 338 -13.22 13.41 -4.54
C ILE A 338 -12.16 13.90 -3.55
N ALA A 339 -11.41 14.97 -3.88
CA ALA A 339 -10.42 15.56 -2.99
C ALA A 339 -11.05 16.04 -1.67
N GLN A 340 -12.20 16.71 -1.75
CA GLN A 340 -12.95 17.18 -0.59
C GLN A 340 -13.41 16.01 0.31
N HIS A 341 -13.95 14.95 -0.28
CA HIS A 341 -14.36 13.76 0.47
C HIS A 341 -13.16 12.98 1.05
N ARG A 342 -12.02 12.93 0.36
CA ARG A 342 -10.77 12.40 0.92
C ARG A 342 -10.27 13.24 2.09
N ALA A 343 -10.37 14.56 2.01
CA ALA A 343 -10.04 15.43 3.13
C ALA A 343 -11.00 15.21 4.33
N GLU A 344 -12.30 15.01 4.07
CA GLU A 344 -13.30 14.64 5.08
C GLU A 344 -12.96 13.30 5.74
N LEU A 345 -12.70 12.23 4.96
CA LEU A 345 -12.31 10.91 5.47
C LEU A 345 -10.95 10.90 6.18
N ALA A 346 -10.04 11.80 5.80
CA ALA A 346 -8.76 11.94 6.46
C ALA A 346 -8.87 12.66 7.80
N ARG A 347 -9.72 13.70 7.91
CA ARG A 347 -10.07 14.28 9.20
C ARG A 347 -10.67 13.26 10.14
N THR A 348 -11.45 12.31 9.62
CA THR A 348 -12.07 11.28 10.45
C THR A 348 -11.26 10.00 10.62
N LYS A 349 -10.12 9.89 9.94
CA LYS A 349 -9.07 8.93 10.30
C LYS A 349 -8.63 9.10 11.76
N GLU A 350 -8.83 10.30 12.32
CA GLU A 350 -8.67 10.58 13.75
C GLU A 350 -9.57 9.76 14.67
N PHE A 351 -10.55 9.01 14.17
CA PHE A 351 -11.62 8.41 14.98
C PHE A 351 -11.70 6.89 14.87
N VAL A 352 -10.89 6.27 14.00
CA VAL A 352 -11.02 4.84 13.68
C VAL A 352 -10.12 4.02 14.59
N TYR A 353 -10.56 2.81 14.91
CA TYR A 353 -9.76 1.74 15.52
C TYR A 353 -8.58 1.35 14.60
N SER A 354 -7.65 2.24 14.30
CA SER A 354 -6.26 1.85 14.06
C SER A 354 -5.50 2.27 15.31
N ASP A 355 -4.35 1.67 15.60
CA ASP A 355 -3.49 2.01 16.75
C ASP A 355 -2.94 3.47 16.69
N SER A 356 -3.62 4.37 15.98
CA SER A 356 -3.12 5.61 15.43
C SER A 356 -4.14 6.77 15.41
N SER A 357 -5.40 6.56 15.81
CA SER A 357 -6.37 7.65 16.00
C SER A 357 -5.95 8.53 17.19
N PRO A 358 -5.95 9.88 17.17
CA PRO A 358 -5.51 10.69 18.31
C PRO A 358 -6.18 10.36 19.65
N TYR A 359 -7.45 9.98 19.67
CA TYR A 359 -8.12 9.51 20.89
C TYR A 359 -7.58 8.15 21.33
N TRP A 360 -7.41 7.23 20.39
CA TRP A 360 -6.77 5.94 20.64
C TRP A 360 -5.33 6.11 21.06
N THR A 361 -4.52 6.89 20.35
CA THR A 361 -3.13 7.22 20.65
C THR A 361 -3.00 7.85 22.03
N LYS A 362 -3.92 8.74 22.43
CA LYS A 362 -4.00 9.26 23.80
C LYS A 362 -4.29 8.16 24.83
N TRP A 363 -5.26 7.28 24.57
CA TRP A 363 -5.60 6.16 25.45
C TRP A 363 -4.49 5.10 25.52
N TYR A 364 -3.85 4.79 24.40
CA TYR A 364 -2.70 3.90 24.28
C TYR A 364 -1.49 4.48 25.01
N LYS A 365 -1.18 5.77 24.85
CA LYS A 365 -0.14 6.45 25.63
C LYS A 365 -0.39 6.31 27.12
N LEU A 366 -1.65 6.43 27.56
CA LEU A 366 -2.01 6.24 28.95
C LEU A 366 -1.81 4.79 29.43
N CYS A 367 -2.15 3.82 28.59
CA CYS A 367 -1.87 2.40 28.84
C CYS A 367 -0.37 2.10 28.87
N SER A 368 0.41 2.58 27.90
CA SER A 368 1.87 2.43 27.88
C SER A 368 2.52 3.14 29.07
N LYS A 369 1.96 4.28 29.53
CA LYS A 369 2.36 4.93 30.79
C LYS A 369 2.06 4.03 31.99
N ALA A 370 0.87 3.41 32.04
CA ALA A 370 0.52 2.43 33.07
C ALA A 370 1.47 1.23 33.07
N ASP A 371 1.83 0.70 31.89
CA ASP A 371 2.75 -0.42 31.73
C ASP A 371 4.18 -0.06 32.12
N CYS A 372 4.63 1.14 31.77
CA CYS A 372 5.91 1.66 32.21
C CYS A 372 5.99 1.70 33.74
N VAL A 373 4.97 2.28 34.40
CA VAL A 373 4.91 2.36 35.88
C VAL A 373 4.77 0.97 36.49
N LEU A 374 3.93 0.10 35.93
CA LEU A 374 3.74 -1.28 36.39
C LEU A 374 5.04 -2.07 36.36
N ASN A 375 5.82 -1.96 35.29
CA ASN A 375 7.10 -2.64 35.19
C ASN A 375 8.15 -2.03 36.14
N GLN A 376 8.18 -0.71 36.33
CA GLN A 376 9.02 -0.08 37.37
C GLN A 376 8.67 -0.57 38.78
N LEU A 377 7.37 -0.68 39.10
CA LEU A 377 6.90 -1.23 40.38
C LEU A 377 7.35 -2.67 40.58
N LYS A 378 7.27 -3.52 39.54
CA LYS A 378 7.74 -4.91 39.60
C LYS A 378 9.26 -4.99 39.76
N ALA A 379 10.02 -4.15 39.04
CA ALA A 379 11.47 -4.05 39.16
C ALA A 379 11.92 -3.72 40.60
N GLU A 380 11.12 -2.95 41.33
CA GLU A 380 11.37 -2.55 42.72
C GLU A 380 10.65 -3.43 43.76
N GLY A 381 9.99 -4.52 43.34
CA GLY A 381 9.39 -5.52 44.25
C GLY A 381 7.99 -5.18 44.78
N TYR A 382 7.30 -4.18 44.24
CA TYR A 382 5.96 -3.75 44.68
C TYR A 382 4.82 -4.48 43.96
N GLU A 383 4.81 -5.83 44.04
CA GLU A 383 3.87 -6.66 43.27
C GLU A 383 2.39 -6.36 43.55
N ASN A 384 2.03 -6.03 44.80
CA ASN A 384 0.65 -5.72 45.16
C ASN A 384 0.14 -4.44 44.46
N VAL A 385 0.96 -3.39 44.45
CA VAL A 385 0.62 -2.11 43.79
C VAL A 385 0.62 -2.30 42.27
N ALA A 386 1.57 -3.08 41.75
CA ALA A 386 1.62 -3.43 40.34
C ALA A 386 0.35 -4.20 39.91
N ALA A 387 -0.13 -5.16 40.71
CA ALA A 387 -1.35 -5.91 40.43
C ALA A 387 -2.62 -5.05 40.48
N ASP A 388 -2.68 -4.06 41.38
CA ASP A 388 -3.79 -3.09 41.41
C ASP A 388 -3.80 -2.20 40.17
N LEU A 389 -2.63 -1.72 39.74
CA LEU A 389 -2.50 -0.93 38.51
C LEU A 389 -2.85 -1.76 37.27
N ASP A 390 -2.40 -3.02 37.20
CA ASP A 390 -2.75 -3.96 36.13
C ASP A 390 -4.27 -4.14 36.03
N ARG A 391 -4.94 -4.35 37.17
CA ARG A 391 -6.40 -4.47 37.22
C ARG A 391 -7.11 -3.20 36.76
N ALA A 392 -6.60 -2.02 37.11
CA ALA A 392 -7.16 -0.76 36.65
C ALA A 392 -7.00 -0.59 35.12
N ARG A 393 -5.82 -0.95 34.59
CA ARG A 393 -5.54 -0.95 33.15
C ARG A 393 -6.45 -1.92 32.38
N GLU A 394 -6.59 -3.16 32.83
CA GLU A 394 -7.47 -4.16 32.22
C GLU A 394 -8.94 -3.73 32.25
N MET A 395 -9.39 -3.12 33.37
CA MET A 395 -10.74 -2.56 33.47
C MET A 395 -10.96 -1.40 32.52
N PHE A 396 -9.97 -0.53 32.32
CA PHE A 396 -10.01 0.53 31.31
C PHE A 396 -10.18 -0.07 29.91
N TRP A 397 -9.33 -1.01 29.52
CA TRP A 397 -9.40 -1.70 28.23
C TRP A 397 -10.75 -2.40 28.00
N TYR A 398 -11.23 -3.12 29.01
CA TYR A 398 -12.52 -3.79 28.96
C TYR A 398 -13.67 -2.79 28.74
N ARG A 399 -13.67 -1.67 29.47
CA ARG A 399 -14.71 -0.63 29.33
C ARG A 399 -14.68 0.05 27.97
N ILE A 400 -13.49 0.28 27.42
CA ILE A 400 -13.35 0.83 26.07
C ILE A 400 -13.84 -0.19 25.02
N LYS A 401 -13.42 -1.46 25.13
CA LYS A 401 -13.79 -2.55 24.18
C LYS A 401 -15.28 -2.91 24.21
N VAL A 402 -15.91 -2.88 25.38
CA VAL A 402 -17.34 -3.18 25.55
C VAL A 402 -18.21 -1.96 25.28
N GLY A 403 -17.70 -0.76 25.55
CA GLY A 403 -18.44 0.50 25.37
C GLY A 403 -18.64 0.91 23.92
N PHE A 404 -17.83 0.38 22.98
CA PHE A 404 -17.91 0.70 21.56
C PHE A 404 -17.36 -0.44 20.67
N SER A 405 -18.12 -0.89 19.67
CA SER A 405 -17.62 -1.73 18.58
C SER A 405 -16.85 -0.86 17.59
N GLY A 406 -15.57 -0.57 17.90
CA GLY A 406 -14.63 0.12 17.00
C GLY A 406 -14.62 -0.43 15.57
N GLU A 407 -14.92 -1.72 15.45
CA GLU A 407 -15.02 -2.46 14.20
C GLU A 407 -16.09 -1.92 13.24
N ASP A 408 -17.27 -1.53 13.73
CA ASP A 408 -18.37 -1.08 12.86
C ASP A 408 -18.01 0.24 12.16
N PHE A 409 -17.39 1.17 12.89
CA PHE A 409 -16.91 2.43 12.32
C PHE A 409 -15.72 2.22 11.39
N ARG A 410 -14.78 1.34 11.75
CA ARG A 410 -13.66 0.96 10.88
C ARG A 410 -14.16 0.38 9.56
N ASN A 411 -15.09 -0.55 9.60
CA ASN A 411 -15.67 -1.18 8.43
C ASN A 411 -16.40 -0.17 7.55
N ALA A 412 -17.24 0.70 8.15
CA ALA A 412 -17.96 1.73 7.40
C ALA A 412 -17.01 2.73 6.71
N ARG A 413 -15.93 3.16 7.39
CA ARG A 413 -14.93 4.03 6.77
C ARG A 413 -14.14 3.31 5.67
N ASN A 414 -13.69 2.07 5.89
CA ASN A 414 -12.95 1.33 4.88
C ASN A 414 -13.81 1.12 3.62
N ALA A 415 -15.10 0.81 3.79
CA ALA A 415 -16.06 0.77 2.68
C ALA A 415 -16.17 2.13 1.96
N ALA A 416 -16.22 3.23 2.71
CA ALA A 416 -16.26 4.58 2.14
C ALA A 416 -14.97 4.94 1.37
N VAL A 417 -13.78 4.56 1.85
CA VAL A 417 -12.50 4.74 1.14
C VAL A 417 -12.48 3.93 -0.16
N VAL A 418 -12.82 2.64 -0.10
CA VAL A 418 -12.88 1.77 -1.28
C VAL A 418 -13.88 2.31 -2.31
N ALA A 419 -15.01 2.83 -1.85
CA ALA A 419 -16.00 3.46 -2.72
C ALA A 419 -15.48 4.75 -3.40
N LEU A 420 -14.68 5.59 -2.71
CA LEU A 420 -14.03 6.74 -3.35
C LEU A 420 -12.99 6.32 -4.39
N ASP A 421 -12.16 5.32 -4.08
CA ASP A 421 -11.13 4.82 -5.00
C ASP A 421 -11.76 4.19 -6.25
N ARG A 422 -12.94 3.57 -6.09
CA ARG A 422 -13.73 3.08 -7.20
C ARG A 422 -14.35 4.23 -8.00
N TRP A 423 -14.92 5.26 -7.35
CA TRP A 423 -15.44 6.43 -8.05
C TRP A 423 -14.36 7.14 -8.87
N GLU A 424 -13.14 7.28 -8.33
CA GLU A 424 -11.99 7.83 -9.03
C GLU A 424 -11.69 7.03 -10.31
N ARG A 425 -11.51 5.71 -10.19
CA ARG A 425 -11.13 4.81 -11.30
C ARG A 425 -12.21 4.57 -12.34
N GLU A 426 -13.43 4.28 -11.91
CA GLU A 426 -14.52 3.78 -12.77
C GLU A 426 -15.53 4.86 -13.16
N ASN A 427 -15.37 6.06 -12.62
CA ASN A 427 -16.33 7.16 -12.81
C ASN A 427 -17.75 6.83 -12.35
N ASN A 428 -17.89 5.91 -11.41
CA ASN A 428 -19.17 5.47 -10.85
C ASN A 428 -19.33 5.92 -9.40
N ARG A 429 -20.28 6.82 -9.14
CA ARG A 429 -20.55 7.37 -7.80
C ARG A 429 -21.43 6.48 -6.93
N THR A 430 -22.05 5.45 -7.51
CA THR A 430 -23.11 4.63 -6.86
C THR A 430 -22.64 4.00 -5.54
N ASP A 431 -21.41 3.49 -5.49
CA ASP A 431 -20.88 2.86 -4.27
C ASP A 431 -20.61 3.89 -3.16
N TRP A 432 -20.23 5.12 -3.52
CA TRP A 432 -20.02 6.20 -2.56
C TRP A 432 -21.33 6.66 -1.94
N ASP A 433 -22.37 6.84 -2.77
CA ASP A 433 -23.69 7.27 -2.30
C ASP A 433 -24.33 6.21 -1.36
N LYS A 434 -23.94 4.93 -1.50
CA LYS A 434 -24.32 3.85 -0.56
C LYS A 434 -23.47 3.84 0.71
N ALA A 435 -22.15 3.99 0.59
CA ALA A 435 -21.23 3.90 1.73
C ALA A 435 -21.27 5.13 2.65
N LYS A 436 -21.52 6.33 2.10
CA LYS A 436 -21.48 7.59 2.87
C LYS A 436 -22.51 7.62 4.03
N PRO A 437 -23.80 7.27 3.84
CA PRO A 437 -24.76 7.23 4.94
C PRO A 437 -24.38 6.26 6.07
N GLU A 438 -23.81 5.10 5.72
CA GLU A 438 -23.34 4.13 6.71
C GLU A 438 -22.17 4.69 7.53
N TYR A 439 -21.22 5.32 6.84
CA TYR A 439 -20.09 6.02 7.45
C TYR A 439 -20.54 7.19 8.35
N ASP A 440 -21.45 8.06 7.89
CA ASP A 440 -21.95 9.20 8.66
C ASP A 440 -22.69 8.75 9.94
N SER A 441 -23.48 7.66 9.83
CA SER A 441 -24.17 7.03 10.96
C SER A 441 -23.19 6.44 11.98
N ALA A 442 -22.14 5.77 11.52
CA ALA A 442 -21.11 5.21 12.38
C ALA A 442 -20.25 6.30 13.05
N LEU A 443 -19.93 7.38 12.33
CA LEU A 443 -19.24 8.56 12.88
C LEU A 443 -20.05 9.24 13.99
N ALA A 444 -21.37 9.38 13.81
CA ALA A 444 -22.24 9.95 14.84
C ALA A 444 -22.24 9.12 16.14
N LYS A 445 -22.27 7.79 16.02
CA LYS A 445 -22.15 6.88 17.18
C LYS A 445 -20.80 7.03 17.88
N TRP A 446 -19.71 7.15 17.11
CA TRP A 446 -18.38 7.37 17.67
C TRP A 446 -18.28 8.69 18.43
N ASN A 447 -18.76 9.79 17.84
CA ASN A 447 -18.74 11.10 18.48
C ASN A 447 -19.52 11.12 19.82
N ALA A 448 -20.58 10.32 19.93
CA ALA A 448 -21.32 10.14 21.18
C ALA A 448 -20.54 9.32 22.24
N PHE A 449 -19.58 8.49 21.83
CA PHE A 449 -18.75 7.69 22.73
C PHE A 449 -17.54 8.45 23.28
N ILE A 450 -16.94 9.38 22.51
CA ILE A 450 -15.72 10.13 22.89
C ILE A 450 -15.76 10.64 24.35
N PRO A 451 -16.81 11.33 24.83
CA PRO A 451 -16.83 11.84 26.20
C PRO A 451 -16.75 10.73 27.28
N LYS A 452 -17.30 9.54 27.00
CA LYS A 452 -17.22 8.40 27.92
C LYS A 452 -15.82 7.79 27.94
N GLY A 453 -15.18 7.66 26.78
CA GLY A 453 -13.80 7.20 26.69
C GLY A 453 -12.82 8.12 27.43
N GLU A 454 -13.00 9.43 27.30
CA GLU A 454 -12.25 10.45 28.05
C GLU A 454 -12.45 10.32 29.57
N GLN A 455 -13.70 10.10 30.02
CA GLN A 455 -13.96 9.85 31.44
C GLN A 455 -13.19 8.62 31.96
N TYR A 456 -13.16 7.52 31.20
CA TYR A 456 -12.41 6.32 31.59
C TYR A 456 -10.90 6.57 31.62
N ALA A 457 -10.39 7.39 30.70
CA ALA A 457 -8.99 7.78 30.66
C ALA A 457 -8.61 8.62 31.89
N ASP A 458 -9.44 9.59 32.28
CA ASP A 458 -9.24 10.38 33.50
C ASP A 458 -9.22 9.52 34.77
N GLU A 459 -10.05 8.47 34.84
CA GLU A 459 -10.04 7.51 35.95
C GLU A 459 -8.74 6.70 36.01
N LEU A 460 -8.23 6.24 34.85
CA LEU A 460 -6.97 5.52 34.77
C LEU A 460 -5.78 6.44 35.09
N ASP A 461 -5.73 7.67 34.58
CA ASP A 461 -4.64 8.62 34.88
C ASP A 461 -4.61 9.00 36.37
N LYS A 462 -5.79 9.21 36.99
CA LYS A 462 -5.87 9.39 38.46
C LYS A 462 -5.31 8.19 39.21
N THR A 463 -5.57 6.99 38.74
CA THR A 463 -5.04 5.75 39.34
C THR A 463 -3.53 5.66 39.19
N ILE A 464 -3.00 5.87 37.98
CA ILE A 464 -1.55 5.93 37.70
C ILE A 464 -0.87 6.97 38.59
N ASN A 465 -1.40 8.19 38.64
CA ASN A 465 -0.84 9.29 39.45
C ASN A 465 -0.94 8.98 40.95
N SER A 466 -1.99 8.28 41.40
CA SER A 466 -2.10 7.81 42.79
C SER A 466 -1.02 6.77 43.10
N CYS A 467 -0.77 5.81 42.20
CA CYS A 467 0.32 4.83 42.35
C CYS A 467 1.69 5.50 42.40
N ILE A 468 1.97 6.46 41.49
CA ILE A 468 3.21 7.25 41.49
C ILE A 468 3.36 8.05 42.79
N LYS A 469 2.30 8.70 43.27
CA LYS A 469 2.32 9.46 44.53
C LYS A 469 2.50 8.56 45.74
N SER A 470 1.96 7.34 45.73
CA SER A 470 2.26 6.37 46.78
C SER A 470 3.73 5.96 46.75
N PHE A 471 4.39 5.97 45.58
CA PHE A 471 5.81 5.63 45.46
C PHE A 471 6.76 6.66 46.09
N GLY A 472 6.41 7.96 46.03
CA GLY A 472 7.28 9.08 46.44
C GLY A 472 7.65 9.19 47.93
N PRO A 473 6.81 8.76 48.90
CA PRO A 473 7.16 8.75 50.32
C PRO A 473 7.23 7.35 50.97
N ILE A 474 7.29 6.26 50.20
CA ILE A 474 7.18 4.90 50.78
C ILE A 474 8.48 4.33 51.38
N SER A 475 9.67 4.90 51.13
CA SER A 475 10.85 4.47 51.91
C SER A 475 10.75 4.84 53.39
N ASP A 476 9.96 5.88 53.74
CA ASP A 476 9.78 6.32 55.13
C ASP A 476 8.47 5.82 55.76
N LEU A 477 7.45 5.46 54.95
CA LEU A 477 6.15 4.99 55.44
C LEU A 477 6.06 3.47 55.65
N PHE A 478 6.96 2.67 55.07
CA PHE A 478 6.95 1.20 55.25
C PHE A 478 7.94 0.66 56.29
N CYS A 479 8.72 1.52 56.96
CA CYS A 479 9.41 1.16 58.21
C CYS A 479 8.53 1.32 59.46
N GLY A 480 7.29 1.83 59.34
CA GLY A 480 6.44 2.17 60.49
C GLY A 480 5.11 1.42 60.64
N TYR A 481 4.64 0.64 59.67
CA TYR A 481 3.24 0.14 59.68
C TYR A 481 3.01 -1.35 59.40
N ILE A 482 4.06 -2.18 59.36
CA ILE A 482 3.93 -3.63 59.58
C ILE A 482 5.00 -4.03 60.60
N GLY A 483 4.86 -3.49 61.81
CA GLY A 483 5.67 -3.82 62.97
C GLY A 483 5.02 -4.90 63.83
N GLU A 484 4.54 -5.98 63.20
CA GLU A 484 4.34 -7.26 63.89
C GLU A 484 4.79 -8.40 62.99
N SER A 485 6.03 -8.82 63.17
CA SER A 485 6.55 -10.06 62.62
C SER A 485 5.73 -11.25 63.14
N VAL A 486 5.71 -12.38 62.41
CA VAL A 486 5.13 -13.65 62.91
C VAL A 486 5.73 -14.04 64.27
N ALA A 487 6.93 -13.54 64.61
CA ALA A 487 7.54 -13.68 65.92
C ALA A 487 6.85 -12.83 67.01
N GLU A 488 6.37 -11.62 66.71
CA GLU A 488 5.61 -10.77 67.65
C GLU A 488 4.19 -11.29 67.92
N LEU A 489 3.52 -11.85 66.91
CA LEU A 489 2.26 -12.59 67.10
C LEU A 489 2.46 -13.88 67.90
N GLN A 490 3.64 -14.52 67.78
CA GLN A 490 4.03 -15.66 68.63
C GLN A 490 4.33 -15.24 70.08
N GLU A 491 4.76 -14.00 70.31
CA GLU A 491 5.06 -13.46 71.64
C GLU A 491 3.79 -12.98 72.36
N GLN A 492 2.86 -12.33 71.65
CA GLN A 492 1.54 -11.96 72.16
C GLN A 492 0.67 -13.20 72.48
N ALA A 493 0.78 -14.27 71.67
CA ALA A 493 0.04 -15.51 71.91
C ALA A 493 0.49 -16.29 73.18
N LYS A 494 1.64 -15.93 73.77
CA LYS A 494 2.07 -16.48 75.07
C LYS A 494 1.29 -15.89 76.26
N GLN A 495 0.54 -14.79 76.07
CA GLN A 495 -0.16 -14.08 77.15
C GLN A 495 -1.68 -14.30 77.18
N ASP A 496 -2.29 -14.94 76.16
CA ASP A 496 -3.72 -15.23 76.10
C ASP A 496 -3.99 -16.74 75.84
N PRO A 497 -4.61 -17.49 76.77
CA PRO A 497 -4.96 -18.90 76.59
C PRO A 497 -5.84 -19.19 75.35
N HIS A 498 -6.59 -18.20 74.84
CA HIS A 498 -7.42 -18.35 73.64
C HIS A 498 -6.63 -18.30 72.33
N SER A 499 -5.44 -17.69 72.33
CA SER A 499 -4.58 -17.53 71.14
C SER A 499 -3.78 -18.79 70.76
N ALA A 500 -3.69 -19.79 71.63
CA ALA A 500 -2.91 -21.01 71.37
C ALA A 500 -3.48 -21.81 70.17
N LYS A 501 -4.81 -21.82 70.03
CA LYS A 501 -5.51 -22.53 68.94
C LYS A 501 -5.46 -21.74 67.62
N ASP A 502 -5.52 -20.42 67.68
CA ASP A 502 -5.28 -19.54 66.52
C ASP A 502 -3.86 -19.73 65.97
N LEU A 503 -2.86 -19.81 66.85
CA LEU A 503 -1.47 -20.05 66.48
C LEU A 503 -1.27 -21.45 65.86
N GLU A 504 -1.94 -22.48 66.38
CA GLU A 504 -1.89 -23.84 65.83
C GLU A 504 -2.47 -23.91 64.41
N LEU A 505 -3.65 -23.30 64.19
CA LEU A 505 -4.29 -23.27 62.87
C LEU A 505 -3.50 -22.43 61.87
N LEU A 506 -2.92 -21.31 62.31
CA LEU A 506 -2.05 -20.50 61.47
C LEU A 506 -0.77 -21.26 61.07
N ARG A 507 -0.16 -22.02 61.98
CA ARG A 507 0.99 -22.90 61.67
C ARG A 507 0.62 -24.01 60.67
N LYS A 508 -0.57 -24.60 60.81
CA LYS A 508 -1.08 -25.61 59.85
C LYS A 508 -1.29 -24.99 58.45
N TYR A 509 -1.83 -23.78 58.40
CA TYR A 509 -1.98 -23.03 57.14
C TYR A 509 -0.63 -22.67 56.52
N ASP A 510 0.31 -22.12 57.29
CA ASP A 510 1.66 -21.77 56.81
C ASP A 510 2.41 -23.01 56.27
N ALA A 511 2.31 -24.15 56.97
CA ALA A 511 2.87 -25.41 56.49
C ALA A 511 2.23 -25.87 55.16
N ALA A 512 0.90 -25.74 55.01
CA ALA A 512 0.21 -26.06 53.76
C ALA A 512 0.55 -25.09 52.62
N ALA A 513 0.72 -23.79 52.92
CA ALA A 513 1.16 -22.78 51.96
C ALA A 513 2.58 -23.05 51.44
N LYS A 514 3.51 -23.46 52.31
CA LYS A 514 4.87 -23.89 51.92
C LYS A 514 4.87 -25.12 51.01
N ILE A 515 4.01 -26.10 51.30
CA ILE A 515 3.83 -27.28 50.44
C ILE A 515 3.28 -26.86 49.06
N TYR A 516 2.33 -25.92 49.01
CA TYR A 516 1.80 -25.38 47.76
C TYR A 516 2.89 -24.66 46.95
N GLN A 517 3.68 -23.78 47.56
CA GLN A 517 4.79 -23.10 46.89
C GLN A 517 5.82 -24.08 46.33
N ALA A 518 6.17 -25.13 47.09
CA ALA A 518 7.08 -26.17 46.61
C ALA A 518 6.52 -26.94 45.41
N ALA A 519 5.20 -27.21 45.40
CA ALA A 519 4.54 -27.87 44.28
C ALA A 519 4.43 -26.96 43.04
N GLU A 520 4.21 -25.64 43.23
CA GLU A 520 4.21 -24.64 42.16
C GLU A 520 5.60 -24.51 41.49
N GLN A 521 6.67 -24.53 42.30
CA GLN A 521 8.03 -24.58 41.77
C GLN A 521 8.29 -25.87 40.99
N ALA A 522 7.87 -27.02 41.51
CA ALA A 522 8.03 -28.31 40.81
C ALA A 522 7.25 -28.37 39.49
N GLU A 523 6.06 -27.75 39.41
CA GLU A 523 5.32 -27.58 38.16
C GLU A 523 6.08 -26.71 37.16
N ALA A 524 6.63 -25.57 37.62
CA ALA A 524 7.41 -24.67 36.76
C ALA A 524 8.66 -25.35 36.19
N ASP A 525 9.37 -26.14 37.01
CA ASP A 525 10.54 -26.89 36.59
C ASP A 525 10.18 -27.97 35.55
N ALA A 526 9.10 -28.72 35.77
CA ALA A 526 8.62 -29.73 34.81
C ALA A 526 8.11 -29.11 33.50
N LYS A 527 7.48 -27.93 33.57
CA LYS A 527 7.07 -27.16 32.39
C LYS A 527 8.27 -26.74 31.55
N LYS A 528 9.32 -26.23 32.21
CA LYS A 528 10.58 -25.84 31.57
C LYS A 528 11.20 -27.05 30.84
N GLU A 529 11.30 -28.20 31.49
CA GLU A 529 11.81 -29.42 30.88
C GLU A 529 10.98 -29.82 29.64
N ARG A 530 9.64 -29.86 29.75
CA ARG A 530 8.74 -30.14 28.62
C ARG A 530 8.97 -29.19 27.45
N ASP A 531 9.12 -27.90 27.71
CA ASP A 531 9.31 -26.88 26.68
C ASP A 531 10.69 -26.99 26.01
N GLU A 532 11.74 -27.31 26.77
CA GLU A 532 13.07 -27.64 26.24
C GLU A 532 13.05 -28.88 25.34
N LYS A 533 12.37 -29.96 25.75
CA LYS A 533 12.18 -31.16 24.92
C LYS A 533 11.39 -30.87 23.66
N ARG A 534 10.35 -30.03 23.74
CA ARG A 534 9.57 -29.58 22.57
C ARG A 534 10.43 -28.76 21.61
N ALA A 535 11.27 -27.86 22.12
CA ALA A 535 12.18 -27.07 21.30
C ALA A 535 13.20 -27.97 20.58
N LEU A 536 13.72 -28.99 21.26
CA LEU A 536 14.60 -29.98 20.66
C LEU A 536 13.88 -30.80 19.57
N ALA A 537 12.66 -31.27 19.83
CA ALA A 537 11.84 -32.04 18.88
C ALA A 537 11.39 -31.24 17.65
N LYS A 538 11.39 -29.90 17.72
CA LYS A 538 11.15 -29.02 16.56
C LYS A 538 12.38 -28.82 15.69
N LYS A 539 13.59 -29.02 16.25
CA LYS A 539 14.86 -28.90 15.52
C LYS A 539 15.21 -30.17 14.74
N THR A 540 14.56 -31.29 15.04
CA THR A 540 14.77 -32.56 14.33
C THR A 540 13.93 -32.62 13.06
N GLN A 541 14.48 -33.25 12.02
CA GLN A 541 13.83 -33.36 10.71
C GLN A 541 12.62 -34.30 10.78
N ARG A 542 11.44 -33.81 10.40
CA ARG A 542 10.20 -34.59 10.42
C ARG A 542 10.35 -35.88 9.60
N GLY A 543 9.90 -36.99 10.17
CA GLY A 543 9.95 -38.31 9.53
C GLY A 543 11.20 -39.14 9.82
N THR A 544 12.22 -38.57 10.48
CA THR A 544 13.39 -39.36 10.88
C THR A 544 13.18 -40.06 12.21
N LYS A 545 13.99 -41.10 12.49
CA LYS A 545 14.00 -41.80 13.78
C LYS A 545 14.28 -40.84 14.94
N GLU A 546 15.19 -39.89 14.77
CA GLU A 546 15.53 -38.87 15.78
C GLU A 546 14.35 -37.94 16.06
N TYR A 547 13.55 -37.60 15.03
CA TYR A 547 12.33 -36.82 15.23
C TYR A 547 11.33 -37.57 16.10
N TYR A 548 11.06 -38.82 15.77
CA TYR A 548 10.13 -39.63 16.55
C TYR A 548 10.62 -39.87 17.99
N LEU A 549 11.91 -40.11 18.21
CA LEU A 549 12.48 -40.21 19.56
C LEU A 549 12.40 -38.89 20.34
N ALA A 550 12.64 -37.75 19.69
CA ALA A 550 12.55 -36.44 20.35
C ALA A 550 11.11 -36.09 20.76
N TRP A 551 10.12 -36.42 19.91
CA TRP A 551 8.71 -36.27 20.25
C TRP A 551 8.26 -37.23 21.35
N ALA A 552 8.75 -38.48 21.34
CA ALA A 552 8.52 -39.43 22.43
C ALA A 552 9.02 -38.87 23.78
N GLU A 553 10.24 -38.32 23.82
CA GLU A 553 10.79 -37.70 25.04
C GLU A 553 10.02 -36.43 25.46
N LYS A 554 9.47 -35.65 24.52
CA LYS A 554 8.56 -34.54 24.85
C LYS A 554 7.30 -35.03 25.56
N HIS A 555 6.65 -36.10 25.06
CA HIS A 555 5.42 -36.61 25.67
C HIS A 555 5.67 -37.30 27.01
N LYS A 556 6.86 -37.88 27.19
CA LYS A 556 7.34 -38.34 28.50
C LYS A 556 7.49 -37.20 29.51
N ALA A 557 8.11 -36.09 29.12
CA ALA A 557 8.22 -34.90 29.97
C ALA A 557 6.84 -34.25 30.23
N GLU A 558 5.93 -34.31 29.26
CA GLU A 558 4.55 -33.84 29.43
C GLU A 558 3.78 -34.63 30.49
N MET A 559 3.96 -35.96 30.57
CA MET A 559 3.41 -36.77 31.67
C MET A 559 3.94 -36.35 33.05
N VAL A 560 5.22 -36.00 33.15
CA VAL A 560 5.80 -35.49 34.41
C VAL A 560 5.20 -34.13 34.79
N PHE A 561 5.06 -33.22 33.82
CA PHE A 561 4.42 -31.92 34.02
C PHE A 561 2.98 -32.04 34.53
N ILE A 562 2.21 -32.93 33.90
CA ILE A 562 0.87 -33.36 34.30
C ILE A 562 0.82 -33.82 35.77
N GLU A 563 1.73 -34.70 36.20
CA GLU A 563 1.81 -35.15 37.60
C GLU A 563 2.12 -34.01 38.59
N LYS A 564 2.94 -33.04 38.19
CA LYS A 564 3.27 -31.89 39.04
C LYS A 564 2.09 -30.92 39.21
N ILE A 565 1.29 -30.75 38.16
CA ILE A 565 0.02 -30.03 38.23
C ILE A 565 -0.91 -30.68 39.28
N GLU A 566 -1.06 -32.01 39.26
CA GLU A 566 -1.89 -32.74 40.25
C GLU A 566 -1.39 -32.50 41.69
N GLN A 567 -0.07 -32.55 41.90
CA GLN A 567 0.56 -32.29 43.19
C GLN A 567 0.29 -30.86 43.68
N ARG A 568 0.34 -29.87 42.79
CA ARG A 568 0.02 -28.48 43.12
C ARG A 568 -1.43 -28.33 43.54
N TYR A 569 -2.38 -28.93 42.83
CA TYR A 569 -3.80 -28.85 43.20
C TYR A 569 -4.12 -29.54 44.52
N ALA A 570 -3.53 -30.70 44.79
CA ALA A 570 -3.67 -31.37 46.08
C ALA A 570 -3.15 -30.48 47.23
N ALA A 571 -2.03 -29.79 47.00
CA ALA A 571 -1.48 -28.83 47.96
C ALA A 571 -2.36 -27.57 48.11
N GLU A 572 -2.93 -27.06 47.02
CA GLU A 572 -3.82 -25.90 47.00
C GLU A 572 -5.10 -26.17 47.80
N TYR A 573 -5.73 -27.31 47.56
CA TYR A 573 -6.91 -27.73 48.30
C TYR A 573 -6.61 -27.87 49.80
N LYS A 574 -5.45 -28.45 50.16
CA LYS A 574 -5.03 -28.58 51.56
C LYS A 574 -4.80 -27.22 52.22
N ARG A 575 -4.19 -26.26 51.50
CA ARG A 575 -4.01 -24.88 51.94
C ARG A 575 -5.35 -24.19 52.21
N ASP A 576 -6.28 -24.28 51.26
CA ASP A 576 -7.58 -23.63 51.36
C ASP A 576 -8.48 -24.27 52.43
N LEU A 577 -8.33 -25.58 52.67
CA LEU A 577 -8.97 -26.28 53.79
C LEU A 577 -8.45 -25.79 55.14
N CYS A 578 -7.12 -25.64 55.30
CA CYS A 578 -6.52 -25.07 56.50
C CYS A 578 -6.96 -23.61 56.71
N TYR A 579 -7.04 -22.83 55.63
CA TYR A 579 -7.53 -21.45 55.67
C TYR A 579 -8.99 -21.39 56.15
N THR A 580 -9.84 -22.29 55.66
CA THR A 580 -11.24 -22.39 56.09
C THR A 580 -11.35 -22.69 57.58
N GLN A 581 -10.54 -23.61 58.11
CA GLN A 581 -10.54 -23.94 59.54
C GLN A 581 -10.09 -22.75 60.39
N TRP A 582 -9.08 -22.00 59.93
CA TRP A 582 -8.61 -20.78 60.58
C TRP A 582 -9.69 -19.69 60.58
N MET A 583 -10.34 -19.43 59.45
CA MET A 583 -11.41 -18.41 59.35
C MET A 583 -12.64 -18.78 60.19
N LYS A 584 -13.02 -20.07 60.25
CA LYS A 584 -14.09 -20.55 61.14
C LYS A 584 -13.77 -20.34 62.62
N HIS A 585 -12.51 -20.53 63.00
CA HIS A 585 -12.09 -20.32 64.37
C HIS A 585 -12.08 -18.84 64.76
N LYS A 586 -11.51 -17.99 63.90
CA LYS A 586 -11.31 -16.56 64.15
C LYS A 586 -12.60 -15.74 64.09
N HIS A 587 -13.46 -16.01 63.13
CA HIS A 587 -14.65 -15.20 62.86
C HIS A 587 -15.96 -15.89 63.25
N GLY A 588 -15.92 -17.16 63.68
CA GLY A 588 -17.08 -18.00 63.87
C GLY A 588 -17.51 -18.68 62.56
N ALA A 589 -18.10 -19.87 62.66
CA ALA A 589 -18.44 -20.70 61.51
C ALA A 589 -19.49 -20.08 60.57
N ASP A 590 -20.35 -19.22 61.11
CA ASP A 590 -21.43 -18.57 60.37
C ASP A 590 -21.06 -17.19 59.81
N SER A 591 -19.81 -16.73 60.03
CA SER A 591 -19.36 -15.46 59.48
C SER A 591 -19.28 -15.49 57.96
N LYS A 592 -19.43 -14.31 57.34
CA LYS A 592 -19.27 -14.15 55.90
C LYS A 592 -17.88 -14.64 55.47
N GLU A 593 -16.85 -14.31 56.23
CA GLU A 593 -15.45 -14.65 56.02
C GLU A 593 -15.24 -16.17 56.01
N ALA A 594 -15.83 -16.88 56.98
CA ALA A 594 -15.76 -18.34 57.06
C ALA A 594 -16.55 -19.02 55.93
N GLN A 595 -17.71 -18.47 55.54
CA GLN A 595 -18.50 -18.97 54.41
C GLN A 595 -17.78 -18.77 53.07
N ILE A 596 -17.17 -17.61 52.85
CA ILE A 596 -16.36 -17.33 51.65
C ILE A 596 -15.15 -18.26 51.60
N ALA A 597 -14.44 -18.44 52.71
CA ALA A 597 -13.30 -19.36 52.79
C ALA A 597 -13.73 -20.81 52.48
N GLN A 598 -14.86 -21.25 53.04
CA GLN A 598 -15.43 -22.56 52.75
C GLN A 598 -15.80 -22.72 51.26
N HIS A 599 -16.44 -21.73 50.64
CA HIS A 599 -16.77 -21.80 49.21
C HIS A 599 -15.53 -21.72 48.30
N ARG A 600 -14.47 -21.02 48.72
CA ARG A 600 -13.18 -21.09 48.04
C ARG A 600 -12.60 -22.49 48.11
N ALA A 601 -12.60 -23.13 49.28
CA ALA A 601 -12.16 -24.51 49.42
C ALA A 601 -13.03 -25.49 48.60
N GLU A 602 -14.36 -25.28 48.54
CA GLU A 602 -15.27 -26.05 47.67
C GLU A 602 -14.93 -25.87 46.18
N LEU A 603 -14.74 -24.62 45.72
CA LEU A 603 -14.39 -24.32 44.32
C LEU A 603 -12.98 -24.80 43.95
N ALA A 604 -12.01 -24.70 44.87
CA ALA A 604 -10.65 -25.19 44.72
C ALA A 604 -10.63 -26.72 44.67
N ARG A 605 -11.40 -27.40 45.52
CA ARG A 605 -11.63 -28.85 45.42
C ARG A 605 -12.15 -29.22 44.04
N THR A 606 -13.03 -28.40 43.47
CA THR A 606 -13.56 -28.67 42.13
C THR A 606 -12.72 -28.20 40.97
N MET A 607 -11.53 -27.61 41.21
CA MET A 607 -10.50 -27.52 40.14
C MET A 607 -10.11 -28.89 39.61
N GLU A 608 -10.31 -29.94 40.42
CA GLU A 608 -10.20 -31.34 40.00
C GLU A 608 -11.01 -31.67 38.74
N TYR A 609 -12.09 -30.94 38.42
CA TYR A 609 -13.13 -31.35 37.45
C TYR A 609 -13.29 -30.43 36.23
N VAL A 610 -12.53 -29.34 36.13
CA VAL A 610 -12.82 -28.28 35.15
C VAL A 610 -12.12 -28.60 33.84
N TYR A 611 -12.83 -28.55 32.71
CA TYR A 611 -12.18 -28.56 31.39
C TYR A 611 -11.05 -27.54 31.44
N SER A 612 -9.80 -27.93 31.51
CA SER A 612 -8.59 -27.13 31.38
C SER A 612 -7.51 -28.19 31.28
N ASP A 613 -6.44 -27.92 30.54
CA ASP A 613 -5.33 -28.86 30.32
C ASP A 613 -4.62 -29.29 31.62
N SER A 614 -5.17 -28.92 32.77
CA SER A 614 -4.66 -29.08 34.11
C SER A 614 -5.64 -29.71 35.10
N SER A 615 -6.92 -29.97 34.80
CA SER A 615 -7.82 -30.61 35.80
C SER A 615 -7.42 -32.05 36.09
N PRO A 616 -7.20 -32.50 37.34
CA PRO A 616 -6.87 -33.88 37.70
C PRO A 616 -7.56 -35.03 36.94
N TYR A 617 -8.85 -34.93 36.60
CA TYR A 617 -9.51 -35.95 35.76
C TYR A 617 -9.13 -35.84 34.28
N TRP A 618 -9.05 -34.61 33.76
CA TRP A 618 -8.41 -34.36 32.48
C TRP A 618 -6.94 -34.76 32.50
N THR A 619 -6.23 -34.59 33.60
CA THR A 619 -4.82 -34.93 33.78
C THR A 619 -4.63 -36.44 33.71
N GLN A 620 -5.56 -37.23 34.27
CA GLN A 620 -5.59 -38.68 34.08
C GLN A 620 -5.83 -39.07 32.60
N TRP A 621 -6.84 -38.51 31.94
CA TRP A 621 -7.14 -38.79 30.53
C TRP A 621 -6.05 -38.31 29.58
N TYR A 622 -5.51 -37.13 29.85
CA TYR A 622 -4.43 -36.50 29.11
C TYR A 622 -3.13 -37.25 29.33
N LYS A 623 -2.89 -37.81 30.53
CA LYS A 623 -1.81 -38.76 30.78
C LYS A 623 -1.95 -40.02 29.93
N SER A 624 -3.15 -40.60 29.80
CA SER A 624 -3.42 -41.72 28.89
C SER A 624 -3.18 -41.35 27.42
N CYS A 625 -3.61 -40.15 26.98
CA CYS A 625 -3.31 -39.64 25.64
C CYS A 625 -1.81 -39.41 25.42
N SER A 626 -1.11 -38.75 26.34
CA SER A 626 0.34 -38.51 26.25
C SER A 626 1.11 -39.82 26.29
N LYS A 627 0.64 -40.83 27.03
CA LYS A 627 1.21 -42.19 27.01
C LYS A 627 0.99 -42.87 25.66
N ALA A 628 -0.20 -42.73 25.06
CA ALA A 628 -0.47 -43.23 23.72
C ALA A 628 0.38 -42.53 22.65
N GLU A 629 0.57 -41.21 22.74
CA GLU A 629 1.44 -40.44 21.84
C GLU A 629 2.91 -40.81 22.02
N TRP A 630 3.36 -40.96 23.26
CA TRP A 630 4.70 -41.46 23.56
C TRP A 630 4.95 -42.82 22.90
N VAL A 631 4.04 -43.78 23.06
CA VAL A 631 4.15 -45.12 22.44
C VAL A 631 4.04 -45.05 20.92
N HIS A 632 3.12 -44.25 20.37
CA HIS A 632 2.98 -44.02 18.93
C HIS A 632 4.30 -43.54 18.31
N TYR A 633 4.93 -42.55 18.93
CA TYR A 633 6.21 -42.03 18.46
C TYR A 633 7.35 -43.04 18.63
N GLN A 634 7.37 -43.84 19.69
CA GLN A 634 8.32 -44.95 19.79
C GLN A 634 8.13 -46.01 18.70
N LEU A 635 6.88 -46.36 18.37
CA LEU A 635 6.56 -47.31 17.31
C LEU A 635 7.03 -46.81 15.94
N ASN A 636 6.77 -45.54 15.60
CA ASN A 636 7.27 -44.93 14.37
C ASN A 636 8.81 -44.85 14.34
N ALA A 637 9.46 -44.56 15.47
CA ALA A 637 10.92 -44.54 15.56
C ALA A 637 11.56 -45.92 15.26
N GLU A 638 10.82 -46.99 15.52
CA GLU A 638 11.25 -48.37 15.28
C GLU A 638 10.65 -48.98 13.99
N GLY A 639 9.93 -48.19 13.18
CA GLY A 639 9.39 -48.60 11.87
C GLY A 639 8.08 -49.41 11.91
N TYR A 640 7.33 -49.35 13.02
CA TYR A 640 6.05 -50.04 13.20
C TYR A 640 4.85 -49.16 12.85
N ASP A 641 4.88 -48.55 11.67
CA ASP A 641 3.92 -47.51 11.25
C ASP A 641 2.46 -47.99 11.30
N ASN A 642 2.19 -49.26 10.99
CA ASN A 642 0.84 -49.84 11.05
C ASN A 642 0.27 -49.82 12.49
N PHE A 643 1.08 -50.26 13.47
CA PHE A 643 0.66 -50.26 14.88
C PHE A 643 0.57 -48.84 15.44
N ALA A 644 1.48 -47.96 15.00
CA ALA A 644 1.42 -46.55 15.35
C ALA A 644 0.13 -45.90 14.82
N ALA A 645 -0.28 -46.21 13.59
CA ALA A 645 -1.52 -45.72 12.99
C ALA A 645 -2.78 -46.27 13.67
N ASP A 646 -2.79 -47.54 14.09
CA ASP A 646 -3.89 -48.13 14.87
C ASP A 646 -4.03 -47.47 16.24
N LEU A 647 -2.90 -47.21 16.89
CA LEU A 647 -2.87 -46.53 18.18
C LEU A 647 -3.34 -45.07 18.05
N ASP A 648 -2.95 -44.36 16.99
CA ASP A 648 -3.41 -42.99 16.74
C ASP A 648 -4.92 -42.94 16.44
N ARG A 649 -5.45 -43.89 15.67
CA ARG A 649 -6.91 -44.03 15.45
C ARG A 649 -7.66 -44.26 16.75
N THR A 650 -7.15 -45.14 17.62
CA THR A 650 -7.75 -45.43 18.93
C THR A 650 -7.70 -44.21 19.86
N LYS A 651 -6.56 -43.51 19.90
CA LYS A 651 -6.41 -42.23 20.62
C LYS A 651 -7.40 -41.18 20.10
N LYS A 652 -7.55 -41.05 18.78
CA LYS A 652 -8.48 -40.09 18.17
C LYS A 652 -9.93 -40.40 18.55
N ALA A 653 -10.35 -41.67 18.44
CA ALA A 653 -11.67 -42.11 18.86
C ALA A 653 -11.94 -41.83 20.35
N PHE A 654 -10.93 -42.03 21.22
CA PHE A 654 -11.01 -41.64 22.62
C PHE A 654 -11.23 -40.12 22.79
N CYS A 655 -10.40 -39.29 22.15
CA CYS A 655 -10.52 -37.83 22.21
C CYS A 655 -11.87 -37.33 21.69
N ASP A 656 -12.37 -37.89 20.59
CA ASP A 656 -13.64 -37.50 19.97
C ASP A 656 -14.81 -37.85 20.91
N ARG A 657 -14.85 -39.07 21.48
CA ARG A 657 -15.87 -39.45 22.48
C ARG A 657 -15.84 -38.54 23.70
N ILE A 658 -14.66 -38.23 24.21
CA ILE A 658 -14.51 -37.32 25.35
C ILE A 658 -15.01 -35.91 24.98
N LYS A 659 -14.70 -35.41 23.79
CA LYS A 659 -15.13 -34.09 23.31
C LYS A 659 -16.65 -34.00 23.13
N GLU A 660 -17.26 -35.03 22.56
CA GLU A 660 -18.70 -35.08 22.27
C GLU A 660 -19.56 -35.26 23.53
N GLU A 661 -19.12 -36.13 24.45
CA GLU A 661 -19.94 -36.50 25.61
C GLU A 661 -19.64 -35.68 26.86
N SER A 662 -18.52 -34.94 26.91
CA SER A 662 -18.21 -34.11 28.07
C SER A 662 -19.00 -32.80 28.05
N ASN A 663 -19.61 -32.44 29.19
CA ASN A 663 -20.11 -31.08 29.43
C ASN A 663 -19.02 -30.15 29.98
N GLY A 664 -17.75 -30.41 29.62
CA GLY A 664 -16.60 -29.79 30.27
C GLY A 664 -16.56 -28.26 30.13
N GLU A 665 -16.88 -27.74 28.95
CA GLU A 665 -16.90 -26.31 28.68
C GLU A 665 -18.03 -25.59 29.47
N ASP A 666 -19.23 -26.17 29.49
CA ASP A 666 -20.35 -25.66 30.28
C ASP A 666 -20.05 -25.64 31.78
N PHE A 667 -19.39 -26.69 32.27
CA PHE A 667 -18.96 -26.76 33.67
C PHE A 667 -17.85 -25.72 34.00
N ARG A 668 -16.85 -25.56 33.13
CA ARG A 668 -15.82 -24.50 33.25
C ARG A 668 -16.46 -23.13 33.35
N ASN A 669 -17.35 -22.81 32.42
CA ASN A 669 -18.05 -21.53 32.35
C ASN A 669 -18.90 -21.29 33.61
N ALA A 670 -19.60 -22.31 34.11
CA ALA A 670 -20.39 -22.21 35.33
C ALA A 670 -19.52 -21.97 36.57
N ARG A 671 -18.36 -22.62 36.67
CA ARG A 671 -17.41 -22.41 37.76
C ARG A 671 -16.75 -21.04 37.72
N ASP A 672 -16.27 -20.59 36.57
CA ASP A 672 -15.62 -19.27 36.45
C ASP A 672 -16.60 -18.15 36.79
N ALA A 673 -17.87 -18.29 36.38
CA ALA A 673 -18.94 -17.43 36.83
C ALA A 673 -19.11 -17.48 38.36
N ALA A 674 -19.10 -18.66 38.98
CA ALA A 674 -19.17 -18.80 40.44
C ALA A 674 -17.97 -18.13 41.15
N VAL A 675 -16.73 -18.33 40.69
CA VAL A 675 -15.53 -17.66 41.22
C VAL A 675 -15.65 -16.14 41.11
N GLY A 676 -16.08 -15.64 39.94
CA GLY A 676 -16.31 -14.22 39.70
C GLY A 676 -17.35 -13.62 40.65
N MET A 677 -18.45 -14.32 40.89
CA MET A 677 -19.48 -13.86 41.83
C MET A 677 -19.05 -14.00 43.29
N LEU A 678 -18.24 -14.99 43.66
CA LEU A 678 -17.68 -15.11 45.01
C LEU A 678 -16.75 -13.93 45.34
N ARG A 679 -15.90 -13.51 44.39
CA ARG A 679 -15.06 -12.29 44.52
C ARG A 679 -15.91 -11.02 44.65
N LYS A 680 -17.03 -10.94 43.92
CA LYS A 680 -17.98 -9.82 44.08
C LYS A 680 -18.68 -9.84 45.43
N TRP A 681 -19.05 -11.01 45.96
CA TRP A 681 -19.65 -11.11 47.29
C TRP A 681 -18.66 -10.65 48.38
N GLU A 682 -17.40 -11.04 48.28
CA GLU A 682 -16.33 -10.56 49.16
C GLU A 682 -16.22 -9.03 49.13
N ARG A 683 -16.07 -8.44 47.93
CA ARG A 683 -15.78 -7.00 47.76
C ARG A 683 -16.99 -6.08 47.95
N TRP A 684 -18.17 -6.50 47.50
CA TRP A 684 -19.37 -5.66 47.38
C TRP A 684 -20.56 -6.15 48.19
N ASN A 685 -20.37 -7.21 48.99
CA ASN A 685 -21.40 -7.82 49.82
C ASN A 685 -22.65 -8.33 49.04
N ASN A 686 -22.49 -8.61 47.74
CA ASN A 686 -23.57 -9.09 46.88
C ASN A 686 -23.70 -10.62 46.91
N ARG A 687 -24.45 -11.13 47.91
CA ARG A 687 -24.71 -12.57 48.08
C ARG A 687 -25.66 -13.16 47.03
N THR A 688 -26.60 -12.36 46.52
CA THR A 688 -27.64 -12.82 45.57
C THR A 688 -27.04 -13.35 44.27
N ASP A 689 -26.04 -12.66 43.73
CA ASP A 689 -25.38 -13.09 42.50
C ASP A 689 -24.55 -14.37 42.70
N TRP A 690 -23.94 -14.53 43.89
CA TRP A 690 -23.26 -15.76 44.27
C TRP A 690 -24.24 -16.93 44.34
N ASP A 691 -25.39 -16.79 45.00
CA ASP A 691 -26.37 -17.88 45.12
C ASP A 691 -26.90 -18.34 43.75
N LYS A 692 -27.10 -17.40 42.81
CA LYS A 692 -27.48 -17.71 41.42
C LYS A 692 -26.38 -18.46 40.68
N ALA A 693 -25.13 -18.00 40.76
CA ALA A 693 -24.00 -18.65 40.12
C ALA A 693 -23.72 -20.04 40.72
N LYS A 694 -23.82 -20.17 42.06
CA LYS A 694 -23.65 -21.44 42.78
C LYS A 694 -24.65 -22.50 42.33
N ARG A 695 -25.93 -22.15 42.14
CA ARG A 695 -26.95 -23.09 41.62
C ARG A 695 -26.59 -23.63 40.25
N ARG A 696 -26.14 -22.76 39.33
CA ARG A 696 -25.71 -23.16 37.99
C ARG A 696 -24.49 -24.06 38.05
N TYR A 697 -23.49 -23.68 38.84
CA TYR A 697 -22.29 -24.48 39.08
C TYR A 697 -22.61 -25.86 39.66
N SER A 698 -23.50 -25.97 40.65
CA SER A 698 -23.90 -27.25 41.22
C SER A 698 -24.65 -28.15 40.24
N ALA A 699 -25.47 -27.58 39.34
CA ALA A 699 -26.15 -28.33 38.30
C ALA A 699 -25.16 -28.91 37.27
N GLU A 700 -24.19 -28.12 36.83
CA GLU A 700 -23.17 -28.58 35.88
C GLU A 700 -22.17 -29.56 36.52
N LEU A 701 -21.85 -29.40 37.82
CA LEU A 701 -21.04 -30.36 38.57
C LEU A 701 -21.71 -31.74 38.65
N ALA A 702 -23.03 -31.78 38.80
CA ALA A 702 -23.78 -33.05 38.84
C ALA A 702 -23.67 -33.81 37.51
N LYS A 703 -23.91 -33.13 36.39
CA LYS A 703 -23.72 -33.70 35.03
C LYS A 703 -22.28 -34.15 34.79
N TRP A 704 -21.30 -33.37 35.25
CA TRP A 704 -19.89 -33.73 35.14
C TRP A 704 -19.57 -35.02 35.91
N ASN A 705 -20.13 -35.19 37.10
CA ASN A 705 -19.96 -36.41 37.90
C ASN A 705 -20.56 -37.65 37.24
N GLU A 706 -21.65 -37.51 36.46
CA GLU A 706 -22.21 -38.60 35.66
C GLU A 706 -21.28 -38.97 34.51
N PHE A 707 -20.76 -37.97 33.78
CA PHE A 707 -19.83 -38.19 32.66
C PHE A 707 -18.50 -38.80 33.10
N LYS A 708 -17.98 -38.41 34.27
CA LYS A 708 -16.71 -38.90 34.83
C LYS A 708 -16.57 -40.43 34.81
N LEU A 709 -17.65 -41.17 35.11
CA LEU A 709 -17.62 -42.64 35.09
C LEU A 709 -17.38 -43.18 33.68
N LYS A 710 -18.01 -42.58 32.66
CA LYS A 710 -17.81 -42.92 31.26
C LYS A 710 -16.42 -42.56 30.76
N GLY A 711 -15.94 -41.36 31.08
CA GLY A 711 -14.60 -40.94 30.65
C GLY A 711 -13.50 -41.81 31.24
N ASN A 712 -13.66 -42.30 32.48
CA ASN A 712 -12.76 -43.29 33.07
C ASN A 712 -12.79 -44.63 32.32
N GLN A 713 -13.97 -45.11 31.94
CA GLN A 713 -14.11 -46.31 31.11
C GLN A 713 -13.38 -46.14 29.78
N TYR A 714 -13.54 -45.00 29.10
CA TYR A 714 -12.84 -44.71 27.85
C TYR A 714 -11.32 -44.66 28.03
N ALA A 715 -10.84 -44.14 29.16
CA ALA A 715 -9.41 -44.07 29.46
C ALA A 715 -8.82 -45.46 29.74
N GLU A 716 -9.58 -46.34 30.40
CA GLU A 716 -9.24 -47.75 30.59
C GLU A 716 -9.19 -48.49 29.23
N GLU A 717 -10.15 -48.28 28.34
CA GLU A 717 -10.15 -48.84 26.96
C GLU A 717 -8.90 -48.39 26.17
N LEU A 718 -8.53 -47.11 26.26
CA LEU A 718 -7.30 -46.59 25.64
C LEU A 718 -6.04 -47.18 26.29
N GLU A 719 -6.01 -47.30 27.61
CA GLU A 719 -4.88 -47.90 28.32
C GLU A 719 -4.72 -49.39 28.02
N GLU A 720 -5.81 -50.14 27.92
CA GLU A 720 -5.81 -51.53 27.45
C GLU A 720 -5.26 -51.63 26.03
N SER A 721 -5.67 -50.73 25.14
CA SER A 721 -5.17 -50.68 23.76
C SER A 721 -3.67 -50.34 23.71
N VAL A 722 -3.21 -49.35 24.48
CA VAL A 722 -1.78 -49.03 24.65
C VAL A 722 -1.02 -50.23 25.19
N ASN A 723 -1.54 -50.89 26.24
CA ASN A 723 -0.92 -52.05 26.85
C ASN A 723 -0.91 -53.26 25.92
N LEU A 724 -1.94 -53.44 25.08
CA LEU A 724 -1.98 -54.45 24.03
C LEU A 724 -0.90 -54.17 22.98
N CYS A 725 -0.77 -52.92 22.50
CA CYS A 725 0.30 -52.52 21.60
C CYS A 725 1.70 -52.76 22.21
N ILE A 726 1.90 -52.42 23.48
CA ILE A 726 3.16 -52.68 24.21
C ILE A 726 3.39 -54.18 24.39
N LYS A 727 2.35 -54.97 24.75
CA LYS A 727 2.46 -56.42 24.93
C LYS A 727 2.66 -57.16 23.61
N SER A 728 2.14 -56.66 22.49
CA SER A 728 2.51 -57.16 21.16
C SER A 728 3.97 -56.84 20.84
N PHE A 729 4.57 -55.82 21.48
CA PHE A 729 5.97 -55.42 21.31
C PHE A 729 6.95 -56.25 22.15
N VAL A 730 6.57 -56.65 23.38
CA VAL A 730 7.45 -57.40 24.31
C VAL A 730 7.94 -58.75 23.77
N PRO A 731 7.16 -59.58 23.05
CA PRO A 731 7.72 -60.79 22.49
C PRO A 731 8.54 -60.50 21.22
N ILE A 732 8.48 -59.32 20.59
CA ILE A 732 9.05 -59.11 19.25
C ILE A 732 10.58 -58.97 19.25
N SER A 733 11.22 -58.53 20.35
CA SER A 733 12.70 -58.59 20.43
C SER A 733 13.22 -60.03 20.56
N ASP A 734 12.41 -60.97 21.08
CA ASP A 734 12.74 -62.39 21.20
C ASP A 734 12.07 -63.27 20.11
N LEU A 735 11.03 -62.79 19.40
CA LEU A 735 10.33 -63.51 18.33
C LEU A 735 10.96 -63.31 16.94
N PHE A 736 11.78 -62.27 16.74
CA PHE A 736 12.50 -62.09 15.48
C PHE A 736 13.72 -63.02 15.31
N CYS A 737 14.02 -63.87 16.30
CA CYS A 737 14.89 -65.03 16.13
C CYS A 737 14.13 -66.35 15.93
N GLY A 738 12.78 -66.37 15.86
CA GLY A 738 12.06 -67.65 15.98
C GLY A 738 10.75 -67.88 15.22
N TYR A 739 10.02 -66.88 14.70
CA TYR A 739 8.64 -67.19 14.24
C TYR A 739 8.12 -66.63 12.92
N ILE A 740 8.95 -66.08 12.05
CA ILE A 740 8.64 -66.12 10.60
C ILE A 740 9.91 -66.54 9.86
N GLY A 741 10.26 -67.80 10.06
CA GLY A 741 11.19 -68.52 9.22
C GLY A 741 10.53 -68.86 7.88
N GLU A 742 10.13 -67.85 7.12
CA GLU A 742 10.02 -67.93 5.67
C GLU A 742 10.53 -66.61 5.05
N SER A 743 11.78 -66.62 4.64
CA SER A 743 12.35 -65.57 3.79
C SER A 743 11.62 -65.52 2.44
N VAL A 744 11.76 -64.42 1.70
CA VAL A 744 11.31 -64.34 0.28
C VAL A 744 11.88 -65.51 -0.55
N ALA A 745 12.95 -66.16 -0.11
CA ALA A 745 13.48 -67.39 -0.71
C ALA A 745 12.63 -68.65 -0.42
N GLU A 746 11.94 -68.76 0.72
CA GLU A 746 11.05 -69.89 1.07
C GLU A 746 9.69 -69.80 0.35
N LEU A 747 9.13 -68.60 0.16
CA LEU A 747 7.99 -68.39 -0.75
C LEU A 747 8.36 -68.62 -2.22
N GLN A 748 9.63 -68.42 -2.59
CA GLN A 748 10.17 -68.82 -3.90
C GLN A 748 10.39 -70.33 -4.02
N GLU A 749 10.55 -71.06 -2.91
CA GLU A 749 10.73 -72.51 -2.85
C GLU A 749 9.38 -73.25 -2.91
N GLN A 750 8.35 -72.77 -2.18
CA GLN A 750 6.98 -73.29 -2.25
C GLN A 750 6.35 -73.08 -3.63
N ALA A 751 6.64 -71.96 -4.28
CA ALA A 751 6.16 -71.68 -5.64
C ALA A 751 6.79 -72.57 -6.74
N LYS A 752 7.86 -73.33 -6.42
CA LYS A 752 8.41 -74.36 -7.31
C LYS A 752 7.61 -75.66 -7.30
N GLN A 753 6.71 -75.86 -6.31
CA GLN A 753 5.96 -77.12 -6.13
C GLN A 753 4.52 -77.07 -6.67
N ASP A 754 4.00 -75.89 -7.05
CA ASP A 754 2.68 -75.72 -7.66
C ASP A 754 2.75 -74.94 -8.99
N PRO A 755 2.45 -75.55 -10.16
CA PRO A 755 2.45 -74.89 -11.47
C PRO A 755 1.55 -73.64 -11.55
N HIS A 756 0.53 -73.51 -10.69
CA HIS A 756 -0.37 -72.36 -10.66
C HIS A 756 0.22 -71.14 -9.92
N SER A 757 1.22 -71.32 -9.06
CA SER A 757 1.86 -70.26 -8.26
C SER A 757 2.96 -69.45 -8.99
N ALA A 758 3.44 -69.94 -10.14
CA ALA A 758 4.49 -69.26 -10.91
C ALA A 758 4.08 -67.87 -11.41
N LYS A 759 2.78 -67.68 -11.69
CA LYS A 759 2.22 -66.40 -12.15
C LYS A 759 2.09 -65.40 -11.00
N GLY A 760 1.63 -65.84 -9.82
CA GLY A 760 1.55 -65.01 -8.61
C GLY A 760 2.93 -64.55 -8.15
N LEU A 761 3.92 -65.44 -8.14
CA LEU A 761 5.30 -65.10 -7.82
C LEU A 761 5.90 -64.08 -8.81
N ALA A 762 5.60 -64.20 -10.10
CA ALA A 762 6.04 -63.24 -11.10
C ALA A 762 5.40 -61.85 -10.92
N LEU A 763 4.13 -61.78 -10.53
CA LEU A 763 3.43 -60.52 -10.23
C LEU A 763 3.96 -59.88 -8.93
N LEU A 764 4.21 -60.69 -7.90
CA LEU A 764 4.80 -60.21 -6.64
C LEU A 764 6.21 -59.64 -6.85
N LYS A 765 7.05 -60.29 -7.68
CA LYS A 765 8.37 -59.75 -8.07
C LYS A 765 8.26 -58.42 -8.83
N LYS A 766 7.24 -58.25 -9.68
CA LYS A 766 6.97 -56.97 -10.36
C LYS A 766 6.54 -55.88 -9.38
N TYR A 767 5.69 -56.22 -8.41
CA TYR A 767 5.29 -55.30 -7.35
C TYR A 767 6.48 -54.88 -6.48
N ASP A 768 7.31 -55.82 -6.00
CA ASP A 768 8.51 -55.52 -5.20
C ASP A 768 9.50 -54.62 -5.97
N ALA A 769 9.70 -54.88 -7.26
CA ALA A 769 10.51 -54.02 -8.12
C ALA A 769 9.92 -52.61 -8.26
N ALA A 770 8.59 -52.48 -8.40
CA ALA A 770 7.91 -51.18 -8.48
C ALA A 770 7.96 -50.43 -7.13
N ALA A 771 7.82 -51.13 -6.01
CA ALA A 771 7.92 -50.55 -4.67
C ALA A 771 9.33 -49.99 -4.38
N LYS A 772 10.39 -50.70 -4.79
CA LYS A 772 11.78 -50.21 -4.70
C LYS A 772 12.02 -48.96 -5.55
N ILE A 773 11.43 -48.89 -6.75
CA ILE A 773 11.49 -47.69 -7.60
C ILE A 773 10.77 -46.53 -6.93
N TYR A 774 9.61 -46.76 -6.30
CA TYR A 774 8.87 -45.74 -5.56
C TYR A 774 9.68 -45.21 -4.37
N GLN A 775 10.27 -46.08 -3.55
CA GLN A 775 11.11 -45.68 -2.42
C GLN A 775 12.34 -44.87 -2.84
N ALA A 776 12.99 -45.26 -3.95
CA ALA A 776 14.11 -44.51 -4.50
C ALA A 776 13.68 -43.12 -5.00
N ALA A 777 12.48 -42.99 -5.59
CA ALA A 777 11.94 -41.70 -6.03
C ALA A 777 11.53 -40.80 -4.85
N GLU A 778 10.98 -41.37 -3.78
CA GLU A 778 10.63 -40.67 -2.54
C GLU A 778 11.87 -40.14 -1.81
N GLN A 779 12.96 -40.92 -1.75
CA GLN A 779 14.24 -40.45 -1.22
C GLN A 779 14.82 -39.32 -2.08
N ALA A 780 14.77 -39.44 -3.42
CA ALA A 780 15.25 -38.39 -4.31
C ALA A 780 14.44 -37.09 -4.19
N GLU A 781 13.13 -37.17 -3.93
CA GLU A 781 12.27 -36.02 -3.62
C GLU A 781 12.69 -35.36 -2.30
N ALA A 782 12.92 -36.15 -1.25
CA ALA A 782 13.38 -35.64 0.05
C ALA A 782 14.75 -34.94 -0.05
N ASP A 783 15.68 -35.52 -0.81
CA ASP A 783 17.00 -34.93 -1.05
C ASP A 783 16.90 -33.60 -1.82
N ALA A 784 16.05 -33.52 -2.84
CA ALA A 784 15.81 -32.28 -3.58
C ALA A 784 15.10 -31.21 -2.73
N LYS A 785 14.19 -31.62 -1.82
CA LYS A 785 13.54 -30.71 -0.89
C LYS A 785 14.54 -30.09 0.09
N LYS A 786 15.48 -30.90 0.58
CA LYS A 786 16.58 -30.44 1.43
C LYS A 786 17.45 -29.40 0.72
N GLU A 787 17.75 -29.62 -0.56
CA GLU A 787 18.51 -28.64 -1.37
C GLU A 787 17.77 -27.30 -1.51
N ILE A 788 16.43 -27.29 -1.70
CA ILE A 788 15.64 -26.05 -1.69
C ILE A 788 15.80 -25.31 -0.36
N ASP A 789 15.66 -26.02 0.76
CA ASP A 789 15.68 -25.39 2.09
C ASP A 789 17.07 -24.82 2.40
N GLU A 790 18.15 -25.52 2.01
CA GLU A 790 19.54 -25.02 2.12
C GLU A 790 19.78 -23.78 1.25
N LYS A 791 19.31 -23.78 -0.01
CA LYS A 791 19.43 -22.62 -0.91
C LYS A 791 18.55 -21.45 -0.49
N GLY A 792 17.38 -21.72 0.09
CA GLY A 792 16.48 -20.72 0.64
C GLY A 792 17.07 -20.00 1.85
N ALA A 793 17.65 -20.75 2.80
CA ALA A 793 18.34 -20.17 3.94
C ALA A 793 19.50 -19.26 3.51
N LEU A 794 20.29 -19.70 2.52
CA LEU A 794 21.37 -18.88 1.97
C LEU A 794 20.85 -17.59 1.31
N ALA A 795 19.71 -17.64 0.62
CA ALA A 795 19.11 -16.47 0.00
C ALA A 795 18.53 -15.47 1.02
N GLU A 796 18.01 -15.95 2.15
CA GLU A 796 17.51 -15.10 3.23
C GLU A 796 18.63 -14.40 4.04
N GLU A 797 19.84 -14.97 4.06
CA GLU A 797 21.02 -14.36 4.72
C GLU A 797 21.66 -13.23 3.90
N THR A 798 21.34 -13.13 2.60
CA THR A 798 21.88 -12.07 1.73
C THR A 798 21.08 -10.77 1.84
N GLU A 799 21.78 -9.63 1.81
CA GLU A 799 21.15 -8.29 1.89
C GLU A 799 20.26 -8.04 0.66
N GLU A 800 18.99 -7.67 0.88
CA GLU A 800 18.03 -7.40 -0.19
C GLU A 800 18.59 -6.37 -1.20
N VAL A 801 18.24 -6.54 -2.47
CA VAL A 801 18.64 -5.64 -3.59
C VAL A 801 20.12 -5.77 -4.01
N THR A 802 20.91 -6.63 -3.36
CA THR A 802 22.27 -6.94 -3.83
C THR A 802 22.27 -7.94 -4.99
N LYS A 803 23.34 -7.94 -5.78
CA LYS A 803 23.53 -8.90 -6.88
C LYS A 803 23.59 -10.34 -6.35
N GLU A 804 24.22 -10.50 -5.18
CA GLU A 804 24.34 -11.74 -4.43
C GLU A 804 22.98 -12.28 -4.00
N TYR A 805 22.08 -11.41 -3.53
CA TYR A 805 20.69 -11.77 -3.21
C TYR A 805 19.95 -12.34 -4.41
N TYR A 806 20.04 -11.65 -5.54
CA TYR A 806 19.37 -12.11 -6.76
C TYR A 806 19.94 -13.45 -7.26
N PHE A 807 21.26 -13.69 -7.17
CA PHE A 807 21.81 -15.01 -7.51
C PHE A 807 21.40 -16.12 -6.54
N ALA A 808 21.35 -15.83 -5.25
CA ALA A 808 20.94 -16.82 -4.25
C ALA A 808 19.48 -17.26 -4.44
N TRP A 809 18.58 -16.31 -4.73
CA TRP A 809 17.19 -16.61 -5.09
C TRP A 809 17.05 -17.36 -6.42
N ALA A 810 17.88 -17.05 -7.43
CA ALA A 810 17.90 -17.81 -8.67
C ALA A 810 18.29 -19.30 -8.44
N GLU A 811 19.31 -19.54 -7.62
CA GLU A 811 19.76 -20.90 -7.28
C GLU A 811 18.71 -21.67 -6.46
N LYS A 812 17.95 -20.99 -5.58
CA LYS A 812 16.79 -21.60 -4.91
C LYS A 812 15.73 -22.05 -5.92
N HIS A 813 15.33 -21.18 -6.84
CA HIS A 813 14.30 -21.53 -7.83
C HIS A 813 14.77 -22.60 -8.82
N LYS A 814 16.07 -22.71 -9.07
CA LYS A 814 16.66 -23.83 -9.81
C LYS A 814 16.54 -25.16 -9.06
N ALA A 815 16.73 -25.15 -7.73
CA ALA A 815 16.48 -26.32 -6.88
C ALA A 815 14.97 -26.68 -6.84
N GLU A 816 14.07 -25.69 -6.87
CA GLU A 816 12.63 -25.93 -6.98
C GLU A 816 12.23 -26.63 -8.29
N VAL A 817 12.89 -26.30 -9.41
CA VAL A 817 12.72 -27.02 -10.69
C VAL A 817 13.16 -28.48 -10.57
N ALA A 818 14.30 -28.74 -9.91
CA ALA A 818 14.78 -30.10 -9.71
C ALA A 818 13.82 -30.91 -8.81
N PHE A 819 13.31 -30.30 -7.74
CA PHE A 819 12.31 -30.91 -6.86
C PHE A 819 11.01 -31.26 -7.59
N ALA A 820 10.50 -30.35 -8.42
CA ALA A 820 9.34 -30.60 -9.28
C ALA A 820 9.53 -31.86 -10.14
N GLU A 821 10.71 -32.03 -10.75
CA GLU A 821 11.04 -33.23 -11.54
C GLU A 821 11.07 -34.52 -10.70
N LYS A 822 11.52 -34.45 -9.44
CA LYS A 822 11.52 -35.60 -8.53
C LYS A 822 10.11 -35.99 -8.10
N ILE A 823 9.24 -35.02 -7.88
CA ILE A 823 7.84 -35.30 -7.58
C ILE A 823 7.17 -36.00 -8.78
N GLU A 824 7.40 -35.54 -10.03
CA GLU A 824 6.90 -36.24 -11.23
C GLU A 824 7.37 -37.69 -11.30
N GLN A 825 8.65 -37.94 -11.00
CA GLN A 825 9.23 -39.29 -10.96
C GLN A 825 8.57 -40.17 -9.89
N ARG A 826 8.29 -39.61 -8.69
CA ARG A 826 7.60 -40.32 -7.62
C ARG A 826 6.18 -40.70 -8.02
N TYR A 827 5.42 -39.80 -8.66
CA TYR A 827 4.06 -40.12 -9.11
C TYR A 827 4.01 -41.24 -10.14
N ALA A 828 4.92 -41.20 -11.13
CA ALA A 828 5.03 -42.27 -12.11
C ALA A 828 5.35 -43.62 -11.45
N ALA A 829 6.19 -43.60 -10.40
CA ALA A 829 6.52 -44.79 -9.62
C ALA A 829 5.36 -45.26 -8.72
N GLU A 830 4.61 -44.35 -8.10
CA GLU A 830 3.45 -44.63 -7.24
C GLU A 830 2.36 -45.33 -8.05
N TYR A 831 1.98 -44.76 -9.20
CA TYR A 831 0.99 -45.36 -10.10
C TYR A 831 1.42 -46.77 -10.56
N LYS A 832 2.70 -46.94 -10.93
CA LYS A 832 3.23 -48.24 -11.34
C LYS A 832 3.19 -49.27 -10.22
N ARG A 833 3.51 -48.87 -8.99
CA ARG A 833 3.43 -49.71 -7.79
C ARG A 833 1.98 -50.16 -7.54
N ASP A 834 1.04 -49.21 -7.53
CA ASP A 834 -0.36 -49.48 -7.23
C ASP A 834 -1.03 -50.32 -8.32
N LEU A 835 -0.67 -50.11 -9.59
CA LEU A 835 -1.11 -50.96 -10.70
C LEU A 835 -0.58 -52.39 -10.58
N CYS A 836 0.70 -52.56 -10.23
CA CYS A 836 1.28 -53.89 -9.99
C CYS A 836 0.63 -54.60 -8.78
N TYR A 837 0.24 -53.83 -7.75
CA TYR A 837 -0.50 -54.35 -6.61
C TYR A 837 -1.91 -54.80 -7.02
N ALA A 838 -2.63 -54.00 -7.81
CA ALA A 838 -3.94 -54.37 -8.34
C ALA A 838 -3.89 -55.65 -9.18
N ASP A 839 -2.89 -55.79 -10.06
CA ASP A 839 -2.71 -56.99 -10.87
C ASP A 839 -2.39 -58.23 -10.02
N TRP A 840 -1.60 -58.08 -8.96
CA TRP A 840 -1.34 -59.15 -8.00
C TRP A 840 -2.60 -59.54 -7.24
N MET A 841 -3.36 -58.56 -6.74
CA MET A 841 -4.62 -58.81 -6.00
C MET A 841 -5.69 -59.48 -6.85
N LYS A 842 -5.84 -59.09 -8.13
CA LYS A 842 -6.75 -59.76 -9.08
C LYS A 842 -6.37 -61.21 -9.31
N HIS A 843 -5.08 -61.53 -9.29
CA HIS A 843 -4.60 -62.89 -9.47
C HIS A 843 -4.83 -63.76 -8.22
N GLU A 844 -4.54 -63.22 -7.03
CA GLU A 844 -4.65 -63.94 -5.76
C GLU A 844 -6.10 -64.11 -5.28
N ARG A 845 -6.95 -63.10 -5.47
CA ARG A 845 -8.31 -63.06 -4.89
C ARG A 845 -9.42 -63.16 -5.95
N GLY A 846 -9.06 -63.18 -7.23
CA GLY A 846 -9.99 -63.11 -8.35
C GLY A 846 -10.33 -61.67 -8.74
N THR A 847 -10.69 -61.43 -10.00
CA THR A 847 -10.98 -60.07 -10.52
C THR A 847 -12.16 -59.39 -9.85
N ASP A 848 -13.12 -60.19 -9.36
CA ASP A 848 -14.37 -59.70 -8.78
C ASP A 848 -14.31 -59.61 -7.25
N SER A 849 -13.14 -59.89 -6.65
CA SER A 849 -12.94 -59.76 -5.21
C SER A 849 -13.01 -58.28 -4.81
N LYS A 850 -13.57 -58.02 -3.62
CA LYS A 850 -13.63 -56.68 -3.03
C LYS A 850 -12.23 -56.06 -2.95
N GLU A 851 -11.25 -56.84 -2.55
CA GLU A 851 -9.86 -56.42 -2.37
C GLU A 851 -9.16 -56.12 -3.71
N ALA A 852 -9.46 -56.90 -4.77
CA ALA A 852 -8.98 -56.63 -6.12
C ALA A 852 -9.60 -55.35 -6.70
N GLN A 853 -10.88 -55.09 -6.42
CA GLN A 853 -11.57 -53.85 -6.80
C GLN A 853 -11.04 -52.63 -6.02
N ILE A 854 -10.78 -52.76 -4.71
CA ILE A 854 -10.13 -51.72 -3.89
C ILE A 854 -8.73 -51.40 -4.46
N ALA A 855 -7.91 -52.41 -4.71
CA ALA A 855 -6.57 -52.21 -5.24
C ALA A 855 -6.60 -51.56 -6.64
N GLN A 856 -7.54 -51.97 -7.49
CA GLN A 856 -7.78 -51.34 -8.78
C GLN A 856 -8.22 -49.87 -8.65
N HIS A 857 -9.11 -49.56 -7.72
CA HIS A 857 -9.52 -48.18 -7.45
C HIS A 857 -8.41 -47.34 -6.84
N HIS A 858 -7.52 -47.90 -6.02
CA HIS A 858 -6.31 -47.22 -5.55
C HIS A 858 -5.37 -46.90 -6.73
N ALA A 859 -5.16 -47.84 -7.66
CA ALA A 859 -4.38 -47.58 -8.87
C ALA A 859 -5.02 -46.51 -9.77
N GLU A 860 -6.35 -46.52 -9.90
CA GLU A 860 -7.11 -45.49 -10.63
C GLU A 860 -7.05 -44.12 -9.95
N LEU A 861 -7.16 -44.06 -8.62
CA LEU A 861 -7.01 -42.84 -7.83
C LEU A 861 -5.59 -42.29 -7.88
N ALA A 862 -4.57 -43.16 -7.85
CA ALA A 862 -3.18 -42.78 -8.04
C ALA A 862 -2.95 -42.20 -9.44
N ARG A 863 -3.59 -42.78 -10.47
CA ARG A 863 -3.59 -42.23 -11.84
C ARG A 863 -4.24 -40.86 -11.91
N THR A 864 -5.36 -40.66 -11.22
CA THR A 864 -6.10 -39.40 -11.29
C THR A 864 -5.53 -38.29 -10.40
N LYS A 865 -4.56 -38.59 -9.51
CA LYS A 865 -3.74 -37.54 -8.85
C LYS A 865 -3.07 -36.59 -9.85
N GLU A 866 -2.88 -37.04 -11.10
CA GLU A 866 -2.46 -36.22 -12.25
C GLU A 866 -3.28 -34.94 -12.46
N TYR A 867 -4.55 -34.92 -12.03
CA TYR A 867 -5.54 -33.90 -12.41
C TYR A 867 -6.09 -33.08 -11.24
N VAL A 868 -5.66 -33.36 -10.01
CA VAL A 868 -6.25 -32.77 -8.79
C VAL A 868 -5.48 -31.50 -8.37
N TYR A 869 -6.15 -30.47 -7.82
CA TYR A 869 -5.49 -29.26 -7.31
C TYR A 869 -4.76 -29.52 -5.98
N SER A 870 -3.61 -30.18 -6.04
CA SER A 870 -2.66 -30.19 -4.94
C SER A 870 -1.35 -29.61 -5.45
N ASP A 871 -0.58 -28.95 -4.60
CA ASP A 871 0.78 -28.46 -4.87
C ASP A 871 1.70 -29.57 -5.44
N SER A 872 1.28 -30.83 -5.29
CA SER A 872 1.92 -32.04 -5.76
C SER A 872 1.25 -32.70 -6.98
N SER A 873 0.33 -32.08 -7.72
CA SER A 873 -0.28 -32.76 -8.88
C SER A 873 0.60 -32.65 -10.12
N PRO A 874 0.84 -33.72 -10.90
CA PRO A 874 1.63 -33.68 -12.15
C PRO A 874 1.27 -32.55 -13.12
N TYR A 875 -0.01 -32.15 -13.22
CA TYR A 875 -0.40 -30.99 -14.03
C TYR A 875 0.07 -29.67 -13.41
N TRP A 876 -0.13 -29.50 -12.10
CA TRP A 876 0.35 -28.34 -11.34
C TRP A 876 1.86 -28.30 -11.20
N ILE A 877 2.53 -29.45 -11.21
CA ILE A 877 3.99 -29.55 -11.14
C ILE A 877 4.60 -29.03 -12.43
N LYS A 878 4.00 -29.28 -13.60
CA LYS A 878 4.44 -28.63 -14.86
C LYS A 878 4.33 -27.12 -14.78
N TRP A 879 3.26 -26.60 -14.17
CA TRP A 879 3.08 -25.17 -13.95
C TRP A 879 4.07 -24.59 -12.96
N TYR A 880 4.19 -25.21 -11.80
CA TYR A 880 5.13 -24.88 -10.76
C TYR A 880 6.55 -24.85 -11.33
N LYS A 881 6.92 -25.85 -12.14
CA LYS A 881 8.19 -25.90 -12.86
C LYS A 881 8.38 -24.71 -13.80
N LEU A 882 7.39 -24.35 -14.62
CA LEU A 882 7.44 -23.17 -15.49
C LEU A 882 7.52 -21.86 -14.69
N CYS A 883 6.79 -21.74 -13.60
CA CYS A 883 6.85 -20.60 -12.69
C CYS A 883 8.22 -20.47 -12.02
N SER A 884 8.79 -21.56 -11.52
CA SER A 884 10.14 -21.59 -10.94
C SER A 884 11.21 -21.32 -12.00
N ILE A 885 11.05 -21.75 -13.25
CA ILE A 885 11.93 -21.34 -14.37
C ILE A 885 11.83 -19.83 -14.61
N ALA A 886 10.62 -19.29 -14.69
CA ALA A 886 10.40 -17.85 -14.91
C ALA A 886 10.98 -17.01 -13.75
N LEU A 887 10.84 -17.49 -12.51
CA LEU A 887 11.42 -16.88 -11.32
C LEU A 887 12.94 -16.97 -11.32
N CYS A 888 13.52 -18.12 -11.64
CA CYS A 888 14.96 -18.28 -11.80
C CYS A 888 15.52 -17.27 -12.82
N MET A 889 14.87 -17.13 -13.98
CA MET A 889 15.25 -16.15 -15.00
C MET A 889 15.03 -14.69 -14.52
N TYR A 890 13.93 -14.40 -13.83
CA TYR A 890 13.68 -13.09 -13.23
C TYR A 890 14.83 -12.67 -12.32
N TYR A 891 15.21 -13.55 -11.40
CA TYR A 891 16.28 -13.31 -10.44
C TYR A 891 17.66 -13.21 -11.12
N GLN A 892 17.95 -14.03 -12.14
CA GLN A 892 19.18 -13.89 -12.94
C GLN A 892 19.24 -12.54 -13.68
N LEU A 893 18.13 -12.14 -14.33
CA LEU A 893 18.03 -10.87 -15.04
C LEU A 893 18.19 -9.67 -14.08
N LYS A 894 17.60 -9.74 -12.87
CA LYS A 894 17.82 -8.74 -11.82
C LYS A 894 19.28 -8.67 -11.38
N ALA A 895 19.94 -9.81 -11.16
CA ALA A 895 21.36 -9.87 -10.82
C ALA A 895 22.26 -9.25 -11.90
N GLU A 896 21.86 -9.36 -13.16
CA GLU A 896 22.60 -8.84 -14.32
C GLU A 896 22.24 -7.38 -14.68
N GLY A 897 21.25 -6.77 -13.99
CA GLY A 897 20.84 -5.38 -14.20
C GLY A 897 19.76 -5.18 -15.27
N TYR A 898 19.11 -6.24 -15.73
CA TYR A 898 18.01 -6.20 -16.71
C TYR A 898 16.63 -6.04 -16.02
N ASP A 899 16.50 -5.04 -15.16
CA ASP A 899 15.32 -4.82 -14.30
C ASP A 899 14.00 -4.81 -15.06
N ASN A 900 13.94 -4.10 -16.19
CA ASN A 900 12.70 -3.96 -16.97
C ASN A 900 12.25 -5.29 -17.60
N VAL A 901 13.20 -6.13 -18.04
CA VAL A 901 12.90 -7.44 -18.63
C VAL A 901 12.45 -8.41 -17.55
N ALA A 902 13.13 -8.38 -16.40
CA ALA A 902 12.75 -9.13 -15.22
C ALA A 902 11.32 -8.77 -14.78
N ASP A 903 11.02 -7.50 -14.53
CA ASP A 903 9.70 -7.05 -14.06
C ASP A 903 8.57 -7.40 -15.03
N LYS A 904 8.85 -7.42 -16.35
CA LYS A 904 7.87 -7.83 -17.36
C LYS A 904 7.63 -9.34 -17.35
N LEU A 905 8.69 -10.13 -17.14
CA LEU A 905 8.58 -11.58 -16.97
C LEU A 905 7.76 -11.92 -15.73
N ASP A 906 7.99 -11.21 -14.62
CA ASP A 906 7.27 -11.37 -13.35
C ASP A 906 5.78 -11.00 -13.48
N ARG A 907 5.47 -9.85 -14.09
CA ARG A 907 4.07 -9.48 -14.38
C ARG A 907 3.37 -10.47 -15.31
N THR A 908 4.08 -10.98 -16.33
CA THR A 908 3.53 -11.99 -17.23
C THR A 908 3.23 -13.28 -16.46
N ARG A 909 4.12 -13.68 -15.55
CA ARG A 909 3.93 -14.82 -14.65
C ARG A 909 2.72 -14.60 -13.72
N GLU A 910 2.58 -13.44 -13.09
CA GLU A 910 1.44 -13.14 -12.20
C GLU A 910 0.11 -13.10 -12.93
N MET A 911 0.00 -12.39 -14.06
CA MET A 911 -1.22 -12.35 -14.87
C MET A 911 -1.68 -13.75 -15.26
N PHE A 912 -0.70 -14.62 -15.51
CA PHE A 912 -0.92 -15.99 -15.91
C PHE A 912 -1.36 -16.88 -14.74
N PHE A 913 -0.71 -16.73 -13.58
CA PHE A 913 -1.10 -17.41 -12.34
C PHE A 913 -2.54 -17.07 -11.95
N ASN A 914 -2.87 -15.77 -11.90
CA ASN A 914 -4.21 -15.28 -11.55
C ASN A 914 -5.28 -15.82 -12.51
N ARG A 915 -4.96 -15.91 -13.81
CA ARG A 915 -5.92 -16.40 -14.81
C ARG A 915 -6.19 -17.91 -14.67
N ILE A 916 -5.17 -18.70 -14.31
CA ILE A 916 -5.38 -20.13 -14.03
C ILE A 916 -6.13 -20.31 -12.71
N GLU A 917 -5.85 -19.50 -11.69
CA GLU A 917 -6.58 -19.52 -10.43
C GLU A 917 -8.07 -19.17 -10.62
N GLU A 918 -8.37 -18.14 -11.41
CA GLU A 918 -9.74 -17.72 -11.73
C GLU A 918 -10.51 -18.72 -12.63
N GLU A 919 -9.83 -19.33 -13.59
CA GLU A 919 -10.50 -20.19 -14.60
C GLU A 919 -10.48 -21.70 -14.25
N SER A 920 -9.68 -22.13 -13.26
CA SER A 920 -9.60 -23.54 -12.88
C SER A 920 -10.62 -23.92 -11.79
N ASN A 921 -11.47 -24.92 -12.05
CA ASN A 921 -12.32 -25.56 -11.02
C ASN A 921 -11.51 -26.47 -10.07
N GLY A 922 -10.23 -26.18 -9.85
CA GLY A 922 -9.29 -27.06 -9.16
C GLY A 922 -9.73 -27.43 -7.73
N GLU A 923 -10.22 -26.45 -6.98
CA GLU A 923 -10.71 -26.62 -5.62
C GLU A 923 -11.96 -27.52 -5.55
N ALA A 924 -12.88 -27.36 -6.50
CA ALA A 924 -14.10 -28.19 -6.58
C ALA A 924 -13.77 -29.67 -6.87
N LEU A 925 -12.81 -29.94 -7.75
CA LEU A 925 -12.33 -31.29 -8.04
C LEU A 925 -11.59 -31.91 -6.85
N CYS A 926 -10.80 -31.11 -6.11
CA CYS A 926 -10.17 -31.52 -4.86
C CYS A 926 -11.19 -31.95 -3.82
N ASN A 927 -12.20 -31.13 -3.58
CA ASN A 927 -13.25 -31.41 -2.60
C ASN A 927 -14.04 -32.66 -2.98
N ALA A 928 -14.36 -32.85 -4.26
CA ALA A 928 -15.03 -34.06 -4.75
C ALA A 928 -14.17 -35.33 -4.57
N ARG A 929 -12.84 -35.23 -4.73
CA ARG A 929 -11.91 -36.33 -4.48
C ARG A 929 -11.76 -36.65 -3.00
N TYR A 930 -11.62 -35.65 -2.13
CA TYR A 930 -11.55 -35.89 -0.68
C TYR A 930 -12.82 -36.56 -0.17
N ALA A 931 -14.00 -36.11 -0.63
CA ALA A 931 -15.27 -36.77 -0.35
C ALA A 931 -15.24 -38.24 -0.84
N SER A 932 -14.77 -38.49 -2.06
CA SER A 932 -14.62 -39.86 -2.57
C SER A 932 -13.64 -40.70 -1.72
N LEU A 933 -12.49 -40.17 -1.30
CA LEU A 933 -11.54 -40.91 -0.46
C LEU A 933 -12.10 -41.23 0.93
N THR A 934 -12.87 -40.31 1.51
CA THR A 934 -13.56 -40.51 2.79
C THR A 934 -14.60 -41.62 2.68
N GLU A 935 -15.44 -41.59 1.63
CA GLU A 935 -16.43 -42.65 1.38
C GLU A 935 -15.79 -44.01 1.07
N LEU A 936 -14.63 -44.05 0.39
CA LEU A 936 -13.89 -45.30 0.14
C LEU A 936 -13.41 -45.92 1.47
N GLY A 937 -12.96 -45.08 2.40
CA GLY A 937 -12.54 -45.49 3.75
C GLY A 937 -13.71 -46.01 4.58
N LEU A 938 -14.89 -45.39 4.47
CA LEU A 938 -16.11 -45.85 5.13
C LEU A 938 -16.60 -47.19 4.54
N TRP A 939 -16.52 -47.37 3.23
CA TRP A 939 -16.84 -48.63 2.56
C TRP A 939 -15.92 -49.80 2.96
N GLN A 940 -14.66 -49.50 3.30
CA GLN A 940 -13.72 -50.47 3.89
C GLN A 940 -14.12 -50.87 5.32
N ALA A 941 -14.71 -49.96 6.09
CA ALA A 941 -15.05 -50.18 7.50
C ALA A 941 -16.42 -50.84 7.71
N GLU A 942 -17.45 -50.49 6.92
CA GLU A 942 -18.85 -50.77 7.31
C GLU A 942 -19.64 -51.69 6.36
N ASN A 943 -19.08 -52.08 5.20
CA ASN A 943 -19.73 -52.97 4.22
C ASN A 943 -21.07 -52.47 3.62
N ASP A 944 -21.48 -51.22 3.87
CA ASP A 944 -22.67 -50.61 3.26
C ASP A 944 -22.26 -49.52 2.25
N CYS A 945 -22.98 -49.41 1.13
CA CYS A 945 -22.49 -48.75 -0.10
C CYS A 945 -23.54 -47.87 -0.80
N THR A 946 -24.38 -47.15 -0.05
CA THR A 946 -25.39 -46.29 -0.68
C THR A 946 -24.82 -44.97 -1.22
N ASP A 947 -23.72 -44.46 -0.65
CA ASP A 947 -23.28 -43.08 -0.89
C ASP A 947 -22.06 -43.00 -1.84
N TRP A 948 -21.41 -44.14 -2.11
CA TRP A 948 -20.26 -44.25 -3.00
C TRP A 948 -20.57 -43.85 -4.45
N ASP A 949 -21.70 -44.33 -4.99
CA ASP A 949 -22.10 -44.03 -6.36
C ASP A 949 -22.39 -42.54 -6.56
N GLU A 950 -22.88 -41.85 -5.53
CA GLU A 950 -23.10 -40.40 -5.55
C GLU A 950 -21.77 -39.63 -5.48
N ALA A 951 -20.87 -40.00 -4.57
CA ALA A 951 -19.54 -39.38 -4.46
C ALA A 951 -18.72 -39.56 -5.75
N LYS A 952 -18.74 -40.77 -6.33
CA LYS A 952 -18.09 -41.08 -7.60
C LYS A 952 -18.71 -40.33 -8.77
N SER A 953 -20.04 -40.22 -8.84
CA SER A 953 -20.72 -39.45 -9.89
C SER A 953 -20.37 -37.97 -9.86
N LYS A 954 -20.30 -37.36 -8.66
CA LYS A 954 -19.84 -35.97 -8.48
C LYS A 954 -18.39 -35.79 -8.91
N TYR A 955 -17.52 -36.74 -8.53
CA TYR A 955 -16.12 -36.75 -8.95
C TYR A 955 -15.96 -36.85 -10.47
N ASP A 956 -16.68 -37.76 -11.12
CA ASP A 956 -16.64 -37.94 -12.58
C ASP A 956 -17.16 -36.69 -13.34
N ALA A 957 -18.16 -36.01 -12.78
CA ALA A 957 -18.70 -34.77 -13.34
C ALA A 957 -17.69 -33.61 -13.28
N GLU A 958 -16.99 -33.43 -12.16
CA GLU A 958 -15.94 -32.41 -12.04
C GLU A 958 -14.70 -32.77 -12.86
N LEU A 959 -14.33 -34.05 -12.93
CA LEU A 959 -13.23 -34.53 -13.77
C LEU A 959 -13.49 -34.25 -15.26
N LYS A 960 -14.75 -34.35 -15.71
CA LYS A 960 -15.15 -34.02 -17.07
C LYS A 960 -14.97 -32.52 -17.37
N LYS A 961 -15.42 -31.63 -16.49
CA LYS A 961 -15.22 -30.17 -16.64
C LYS A 961 -13.74 -29.81 -16.68
N TRP A 962 -12.94 -30.48 -15.85
CA TRP A 962 -11.49 -30.26 -15.81
C TRP A 962 -10.80 -30.69 -17.13
N LYS A 963 -11.20 -31.83 -17.71
CA LYS A 963 -10.71 -32.27 -19.03
C LYS A 963 -11.07 -31.31 -20.17
N GLU A 964 -12.17 -30.57 -20.05
CA GLU A 964 -12.55 -29.51 -21.01
C GLU A 964 -11.68 -28.25 -20.86
N PHE A 965 -11.10 -28.01 -19.68
CA PHE A 965 -10.17 -26.90 -19.40
C PHE A 965 -8.72 -27.21 -19.81
N GLN A 966 -8.28 -28.46 -19.70
CA GLN A 966 -6.90 -28.89 -19.95
C GLN A 966 -6.27 -28.33 -21.26
N PRO A 967 -6.94 -28.34 -22.44
CA PRO A 967 -6.36 -27.81 -23.67
C PRO A 967 -6.07 -26.31 -23.63
N LYS A 968 -6.88 -25.52 -22.89
CA LYS A 968 -6.66 -24.07 -22.73
C LYS A 968 -5.45 -23.81 -21.84
N GLY A 969 -5.31 -24.56 -20.75
CA GLY A 969 -4.11 -24.50 -19.94
C GLY A 969 -2.85 -24.91 -20.70
N GLU A 970 -2.90 -25.95 -21.54
CA GLU A 970 -1.76 -26.32 -22.39
C GLU A 970 -1.41 -25.24 -23.43
N GLU A 971 -2.40 -24.56 -24.02
CA GLU A 971 -2.19 -23.39 -24.90
C GLU A 971 -1.48 -22.25 -24.15
N TYR A 972 -1.92 -21.98 -22.92
CA TYR A 972 -1.30 -21.00 -22.03
C TYR A 972 0.16 -21.37 -21.71
N ALA A 973 0.46 -22.65 -21.44
CA ALA A 973 1.81 -23.12 -21.16
C ALA A 973 2.73 -22.90 -22.36
N LEU A 974 2.25 -23.21 -23.57
CA LEU A 974 2.99 -23.01 -24.82
C LEU A 974 3.24 -21.52 -25.10
N ILE A 975 2.32 -20.62 -24.74
CA ILE A 975 2.55 -19.16 -24.84
C ILE A 975 3.70 -18.73 -23.92
N LEU A 976 3.69 -19.17 -22.66
CA LEU A 976 4.72 -18.85 -21.68
C LEU A 976 6.08 -19.44 -22.09
N GLU A 977 6.11 -20.71 -22.49
CA GLU A 977 7.30 -21.40 -22.99
C GLU A 977 7.85 -20.74 -24.26
N SER A 978 6.99 -20.34 -25.21
CA SER A 978 7.43 -19.63 -26.42
C SER A 978 8.04 -18.25 -26.13
N ARG A 979 7.61 -17.59 -25.03
CA ARG A 979 8.17 -16.32 -24.59
C ARG A 979 9.50 -16.52 -23.87
N ILE A 980 9.58 -17.50 -22.96
CA ILE A 980 10.83 -17.92 -22.30
C ILE A 980 11.89 -18.30 -23.35
N LYS A 981 11.50 -19.13 -24.33
CA LYS A 981 12.39 -19.59 -25.41
C LYS A 981 12.84 -18.45 -26.31
N ARG A 982 11.95 -17.49 -26.63
CA ARG A 982 12.31 -16.27 -27.36
C ARG A 982 13.31 -15.43 -26.58
N LEU A 983 13.11 -15.23 -25.27
CA LEU A 983 14.03 -14.49 -24.41
C LEU A 983 15.40 -15.17 -24.29
N SER A 984 15.47 -16.49 -24.42
CA SER A 984 16.73 -17.26 -24.33
C SER A 984 17.57 -17.34 -25.62
N THR A 985 17.07 -16.86 -26.77
CA THR A 985 17.73 -17.07 -28.08
C THR A 985 18.21 -15.81 -28.79
N PHE A 986 18.12 -14.63 -28.17
CA PHE A 986 18.63 -13.41 -28.81
C PHE A 986 20.06 -13.13 -28.38
N ASP A 987 20.97 -13.14 -29.36
CA ASP A 987 22.30 -12.57 -29.19
C ASP A 987 22.17 -11.03 -29.26
N GLU A 988 22.05 -10.40 -28.10
CA GLU A 988 21.96 -8.96 -27.92
C GLU A 988 23.10 -8.23 -28.66
N ALA A 989 24.26 -8.88 -28.81
CA ALA A 989 25.39 -8.36 -29.56
C ALA A 989 25.07 -8.20 -31.07
N GLU A 990 24.27 -9.09 -31.67
CA GLU A 990 23.90 -9.02 -33.08
C GLU A 990 22.91 -7.87 -33.35
N LEU A 991 21.93 -7.66 -32.46
CA LEU A 991 20.97 -6.56 -32.58
C LEU A 991 21.61 -5.20 -32.33
N LYS A 992 22.50 -5.09 -31.33
CA LYS A 992 23.30 -3.87 -31.09
C LYS A 992 24.25 -3.58 -32.25
N ALA A 993 24.85 -4.60 -32.87
CA ALA A 993 25.68 -4.44 -34.06
C ALA A 993 24.88 -3.90 -35.25
N LYS A 994 23.67 -4.44 -35.52
CA LYS A 994 22.78 -3.97 -36.58
C LYS A 994 22.28 -2.54 -36.35
N HIS A 995 21.94 -2.18 -35.11
CA HIS A 995 21.54 -0.81 -34.78
C HIS A 995 22.70 0.18 -34.98
N ASN A 996 23.90 -0.17 -34.49
CA ASN A 996 25.09 0.67 -34.68
C ASN A 996 25.48 0.84 -36.16
N ASP A 997 25.27 -0.19 -37.00
CA ASP A 997 25.50 -0.08 -38.44
C ASP A 997 24.46 0.83 -39.12
N ALA A 998 23.18 0.71 -38.75
CA ALA A 998 22.12 1.57 -39.27
C ALA A 998 22.31 3.05 -38.87
N VAL A 999 22.73 3.33 -37.63
CA VAL A 999 23.08 4.68 -37.17
C VAL A 999 24.22 5.27 -38.00
N LYS A 1000 25.29 4.49 -38.26
CA LYS A 1000 26.42 4.96 -39.09
C LYS A 1000 26.00 5.29 -40.52
N ARG A 1001 25.12 4.49 -41.13
CA ARG A 1001 24.60 4.76 -42.48
C ARG A 1001 23.73 6.02 -42.52
N TRP A 1002 22.90 6.24 -41.50
CA TRP A 1002 22.10 7.45 -41.38
C TRP A 1002 22.97 8.70 -41.19
N GLU A 1003 23.96 8.66 -40.29
CA GLU A 1003 24.89 9.77 -40.08
C GLU A 1003 25.67 10.14 -41.36
N ALA A 1004 26.09 9.14 -42.15
CA ALA A 1004 26.73 9.35 -43.44
C ALA A 1004 25.77 10.01 -44.45
N ALA A 1005 24.53 9.53 -44.55
CA ALA A 1005 23.54 10.08 -45.47
C ALA A 1005 23.15 11.54 -45.12
N LYS A 1006 23.03 11.85 -43.82
CA LYS A 1006 22.80 13.21 -43.34
C LYS A 1006 23.93 14.17 -43.68
N HIS A 1007 25.18 13.71 -43.57
CA HIS A 1007 26.34 14.51 -43.95
C HIS A 1007 26.34 14.83 -45.46
N ASP A 1008 25.94 13.87 -46.31
CA ASP A 1008 25.81 14.07 -47.75
C ASP A 1008 24.71 15.09 -48.11
N VAL A 1009 23.60 15.12 -47.36
CA VAL A 1009 22.53 16.11 -47.51
C VAL A 1009 23.01 17.51 -47.16
N VAL A 1010 23.73 17.68 -46.04
CA VAL A 1010 24.27 18.99 -45.65
C VAL A 1010 25.25 19.53 -46.70
N ILE A 1011 26.11 18.70 -47.27
CA ILE A 1011 27.00 19.10 -48.37
C ILE A 1011 26.19 19.56 -49.59
N ALA A 1012 25.14 18.83 -49.95
CA ALA A 1012 24.29 19.17 -51.10
C ALA A 1012 23.44 20.44 -50.87
N GLU A 1013 22.96 20.70 -49.65
CA GLU A 1013 22.27 21.96 -49.30
C GLU A 1013 23.23 23.15 -49.40
N MET A 1014 24.49 22.98 -49.00
CA MET A 1014 25.51 24.03 -49.17
C MET A 1014 25.78 24.32 -50.64
N GLU A 1015 25.91 23.28 -51.48
CA GLU A 1015 26.07 23.42 -52.94
C GLU A 1015 24.83 24.06 -53.59
N GLU A 1016 23.62 23.71 -53.16
CA GLU A 1016 22.38 24.31 -53.66
C GLU A 1016 22.32 25.81 -53.33
N ASN A 1017 22.58 26.18 -52.09
CA ASN A 1017 22.56 27.58 -51.65
C ASN A 1017 23.58 28.43 -52.40
N GLU A 1018 24.78 27.90 -52.65
CA GLU A 1018 25.81 28.57 -53.46
C GLU A 1018 25.32 28.81 -54.90
N LYS A 1019 24.65 27.83 -55.51
CA LYS A 1019 24.10 27.95 -56.87
C LYS A 1019 22.87 28.86 -56.94
N TRP A 1020 22.04 28.89 -55.90
CA TRP A 1020 20.91 29.80 -55.79
C TRP A 1020 21.38 31.25 -55.74
N ASP A 1021 22.37 31.55 -54.90
CA ASP A 1021 22.91 32.91 -54.72
C ASP A 1021 23.47 33.48 -56.03
N VAL A 1022 24.18 32.64 -56.81
CA VAL A 1022 24.62 33.00 -58.16
C VAL A 1022 23.44 33.30 -59.10
N THR A 1023 22.35 32.55 -59.00
CA THR A 1023 21.18 32.68 -59.87
C THR A 1023 20.36 33.95 -59.59
N VAL A 1024 20.24 34.36 -58.31
CA VAL A 1024 19.51 35.57 -57.88
C VAL A 1024 20.16 36.86 -58.38
N HIS A 1025 21.47 36.85 -58.64
CA HIS A 1025 22.22 38.02 -59.08
C HIS A 1025 22.30 38.20 -60.62
N ILE A 1026 21.76 37.25 -61.40
CA ILE A 1026 21.77 37.33 -62.87
C ILE A 1026 20.40 37.86 -63.35
N PRO A 1027 20.37 38.82 -64.31
CA PRO A 1027 19.12 39.38 -64.82
C PRO A 1027 18.16 38.31 -65.33
N TRP A 1028 16.95 38.31 -64.78
CA TRP A 1028 15.89 37.35 -65.07
C TRP A 1028 15.65 37.23 -66.59
N LEU A 1029 15.54 35.99 -67.09
CA LEU A 1029 15.36 35.60 -68.51
C LEU A 1029 16.56 35.78 -69.46
N SER A 1030 17.72 36.21 -68.99
CA SER A 1030 18.95 36.19 -69.82
C SER A 1030 19.39 34.76 -70.16
N LYS A 1031 20.27 34.61 -71.15
CA LYS A 1031 20.82 33.29 -71.51
C LYS A 1031 21.64 32.73 -70.34
N GLU A 1032 22.37 33.59 -69.66
CA GLU A 1032 23.18 33.31 -68.48
C GLU A 1032 22.29 32.89 -67.30
N TRP A 1033 21.13 33.54 -67.13
CA TRP A 1033 20.16 33.16 -66.09
C TRP A 1033 19.59 31.77 -66.35
N ARG A 1034 19.26 31.43 -67.60
CA ARG A 1034 18.76 30.08 -67.94
C ARG A 1034 19.82 28.99 -67.73
N LEU A 1035 21.08 29.30 -67.98
CA LEU A 1035 22.19 28.36 -67.73
C LEU A 1035 22.44 28.19 -66.23
N ALA A 1036 22.42 29.27 -65.46
CA ALA A 1036 22.55 29.22 -64.00
C ALA A 1036 21.36 28.50 -63.33
N GLN A 1037 20.13 28.78 -63.78
CA GLN A 1037 18.93 28.07 -63.33
C GLN A 1037 19.01 26.58 -63.63
N ALA A 1038 19.48 26.17 -64.83
CA ALA A 1038 19.65 24.76 -65.15
C ALA A 1038 20.72 24.06 -64.30
N GLU A 1039 21.79 24.77 -63.91
CA GLU A 1039 22.77 24.25 -62.96
C GLU A 1039 22.20 24.15 -61.54
N TYR A 1040 21.43 25.14 -61.11
CA TYR A 1040 20.69 25.12 -59.84
C TYR A 1040 19.71 23.94 -59.79
N ASP A 1041 18.86 23.79 -60.81
CA ASP A 1041 17.87 22.70 -60.90
C ASP A 1041 18.56 21.32 -60.83
N LYS A 1042 19.74 21.17 -61.44
CA LYS A 1042 20.52 19.93 -61.39
C LYS A 1042 21.03 19.62 -59.97
N VAL A 1043 21.52 20.62 -59.25
CA VAL A 1043 21.97 20.46 -57.86
C VAL A 1043 20.78 20.21 -56.93
N HIS A 1044 19.67 20.90 -57.15
CA HIS A 1044 18.42 20.71 -56.43
C HIS A 1044 17.88 19.27 -56.59
N ILE A 1045 17.90 18.72 -57.81
CA ILE A 1045 17.51 17.31 -58.05
C ILE A 1045 18.45 16.32 -57.34
N ASP A 1046 19.76 16.57 -57.31
CA ASP A 1046 20.73 15.74 -56.59
C ASP A 1046 20.54 15.80 -55.07
N LEU A 1047 20.26 16.99 -54.53
CA LEU A 1047 19.89 17.17 -53.12
C LEU A 1047 18.65 16.35 -52.77
N ILE A 1048 17.59 16.42 -53.59
CA ILE A 1048 16.37 15.64 -53.36
C ILE A 1048 16.69 14.13 -53.31
N GLY A 1049 17.52 13.63 -54.22
CA GLY A 1049 17.96 12.22 -54.22
C GLY A 1049 18.84 11.83 -53.02
N LYS A 1050 19.57 12.78 -52.43
CA LYS A 1050 20.33 12.57 -51.18
C LYS A 1050 19.40 12.59 -49.95
N MET A 1051 18.41 13.48 -49.92
CA MET A 1051 17.40 13.52 -48.86
C MET A 1051 16.54 12.25 -48.84
N GLU A 1052 16.13 11.72 -50.00
CA GLU A 1052 15.44 10.42 -50.09
C GLU A 1052 16.27 9.28 -49.45
N ARG A 1053 17.60 9.28 -49.65
CA ARG A 1053 18.51 8.30 -49.05
C ARG A 1053 18.68 8.50 -47.55
N GLU A 1054 18.75 9.75 -47.08
CA GLU A 1054 18.77 10.06 -45.65
C GLU A 1054 17.48 9.58 -44.97
N TYR A 1055 16.31 9.85 -45.55
CA TYR A 1055 15.03 9.40 -45.00
C TYR A 1055 14.91 7.88 -44.98
N ALA A 1056 15.32 7.18 -46.05
CA ALA A 1056 15.35 5.72 -46.06
C ALA A 1056 16.27 5.15 -44.97
N ALA A 1057 17.44 5.75 -44.76
CA ALA A 1057 18.37 5.34 -43.69
C ALA A 1057 17.84 5.70 -42.29
N GLU A 1058 17.15 6.84 -42.12
CA GLU A 1058 16.49 7.25 -40.87
C GLU A 1058 15.38 6.25 -40.51
N HIS A 1059 14.58 5.84 -41.51
CA HIS A 1059 13.53 4.85 -41.33
C HIS A 1059 14.08 3.47 -40.96
N GLU A 1060 15.10 2.97 -41.69
CA GLU A 1060 15.78 1.70 -41.36
C GLU A 1060 16.37 1.73 -39.94
N MET A 1061 17.00 2.85 -39.54
CA MET A 1061 17.50 3.04 -38.18
C MET A 1061 16.39 2.94 -37.14
N TYR A 1062 15.23 3.59 -37.36
CA TYR A 1062 14.12 3.54 -36.43
C TYR A 1062 13.40 2.19 -36.41
N GLU A 1063 13.30 1.46 -37.53
CA GLU A 1063 12.77 0.08 -37.51
C GLU A 1063 13.68 -0.87 -36.73
N VAL A 1064 14.99 -0.74 -36.91
CA VAL A 1064 15.97 -1.52 -36.14
C VAL A 1064 15.96 -1.10 -34.67
N ALA A 1065 15.80 0.20 -34.37
CA ALA A 1065 15.65 0.71 -33.01
C ALA A 1065 14.33 0.26 -32.36
N VAL A 1066 13.23 0.19 -33.10
CA VAL A 1066 11.95 -0.35 -32.63
C VAL A 1066 12.12 -1.83 -32.33
N THR A 1067 12.77 -2.59 -33.21
CA THR A 1067 13.04 -4.01 -32.97
C THR A 1067 13.94 -4.21 -31.74
N LEU A 1068 14.97 -3.38 -31.58
CA LEU A 1068 15.85 -3.37 -30.42
C LEU A 1068 15.12 -2.96 -29.14
N MET A 1069 14.27 -1.93 -29.18
CA MET A 1069 13.51 -1.43 -28.02
C MET A 1069 12.34 -2.35 -27.63
N ILE A 1070 11.68 -2.98 -28.60
CA ILE A 1070 10.71 -4.06 -28.37
C ILE A 1070 11.42 -5.25 -27.74
N HIS A 1071 12.67 -5.50 -28.11
CA HIS A 1071 13.49 -6.55 -27.55
C HIS A 1071 13.98 -6.22 -26.11
N GLU A 1072 14.55 -5.03 -25.89
CA GLU A 1072 15.12 -4.56 -24.62
C GLU A 1072 14.06 -4.13 -23.58
N HIS A 1073 12.89 -3.64 -24.03
CA HIS A 1073 11.88 -3.05 -23.16
C HIS A 1073 10.47 -3.62 -23.38
N GLY A 1074 10.24 -4.35 -24.46
CA GLY A 1074 8.94 -4.94 -24.78
C GLY A 1074 7.99 -3.99 -25.52
N GLY A 1075 7.13 -4.55 -26.38
CA GLY A 1075 6.21 -3.80 -27.27
C GLY A 1075 5.32 -2.74 -26.63
N ASP A 1076 4.87 -2.93 -25.39
CA ASP A 1076 3.99 -1.98 -24.69
C ASP A 1076 4.75 -1.00 -23.80
N SER A 1077 6.09 -1.05 -23.77
CA SER A 1077 6.87 -0.09 -22.98
C SER A 1077 6.78 1.30 -23.58
N LYS A 1078 6.81 2.32 -22.72
CA LYS A 1078 6.85 3.71 -23.17
C LYS A 1078 8.01 3.95 -24.15
N ALA A 1079 9.15 3.29 -23.97
CA ALA A 1079 10.30 3.40 -24.87
C ALA A 1079 10.05 2.74 -26.24
N ALA A 1080 9.46 1.54 -26.28
CA ALA A 1080 9.07 0.90 -27.54
C ALA A 1080 7.93 1.65 -28.23
N GLN A 1081 6.94 2.15 -27.49
CA GLN A 1081 5.88 3.02 -28.02
C GLN A 1081 6.45 4.33 -28.55
N ILE A 1082 7.42 4.96 -27.86
CA ILE A 1082 8.13 6.14 -28.38
C ILE A 1082 8.91 5.81 -29.64
N ALA A 1083 9.61 4.67 -29.69
CA ALA A 1083 10.34 4.23 -30.87
C ALA A 1083 9.38 3.94 -32.03
N MET A 1084 8.24 3.27 -31.78
CA MET A 1084 7.20 2.97 -32.76
C MET A 1084 6.56 4.26 -33.28
N CYS A 1085 6.19 5.17 -32.38
CA CYS A 1085 5.70 6.49 -32.76
C CYS A 1085 6.74 7.27 -33.55
N ARG A 1086 8.04 7.16 -33.25
CA ARG A 1086 9.12 7.81 -34.03
C ARG A 1086 9.32 7.17 -35.40
N ALA A 1087 9.19 5.84 -35.52
CA ALA A 1087 9.20 5.13 -36.80
C ALA A 1087 7.98 5.51 -37.66
N GLU A 1088 6.78 5.56 -37.07
CA GLU A 1088 5.57 6.07 -37.72
C GLU A 1088 5.69 7.57 -38.07
N LEU A 1089 6.33 8.39 -37.22
CA LEU A 1089 6.59 9.79 -37.52
C LEU A 1089 7.58 9.93 -38.69
N ALA A 1090 8.58 9.06 -38.77
CA ALA A 1090 9.56 9.03 -39.85
C ALA A 1090 8.90 8.59 -41.18
N SER A 1091 7.99 7.61 -41.15
CA SER A 1091 7.24 7.21 -42.36
C SER A 1091 6.21 8.26 -42.80
N THR A 1092 5.67 9.04 -41.86
CA THR A 1092 4.75 10.15 -42.18
C THR A 1092 5.46 11.46 -42.54
N LYS A 1093 6.73 11.67 -42.13
CA LYS A 1093 7.58 12.78 -42.62
C LYS A 1093 7.71 12.77 -44.15
N GLU A 1094 7.69 11.58 -44.77
CA GLU A 1094 7.68 11.40 -46.23
C GLU A 1094 6.44 12.03 -46.90
N PHE A 1095 5.35 12.23 -46.15
CA PHE A 1095 4.09 12.82 -46.63
C PHE A 1095 3.86 14.28 -46.23
N ALA A 1096 4.51 14.77 -45.16
CA ALA A 1096 4.14 16.05 -44.52
C ALA A 1096 4.91 17.29 -45.01
N ARG A 1097 6.06 17.15 -45.67
CA ARG A 1097 6.72 18.29 -46.35
C ARG A 1097 6.09 18.45 -47.74
N TYR A 1098 5.29 19.51 -47.89
CA TYR A 1098 4.45 19.78 -49.07
C TYR A 1098 5.23 19.83 -50.41
N ASP A 1099 6.54 20.11 -50.38
CA ASP A 1099 7.41 20.22 -51.56
C ASP A 1099 8.12 18.91 -51.96
N TYR A 1100 8.05 17.85 -51.14
CA TYR A 1100 8.86 16.62 -51.32
C TYR A 1100 8.06 15.32 -51.26
N SER A 1101 6.76 15.38 -51.51
CA SER A 1101 5.92 14.19 -51.71
C SER A 1101 6.52 13.31 -52.83
N PRO A 1102 6.47 11.96 -52.74
CA PRO A 1102 6.90 11.06 -53.82
C PRO A 1102 6.28 11.38 -55.19
N TYR A 1103 5.10 12.01 -55.19
CA TYR A 1103 4.44 12.54 -56.40
C TYR A 1103 5.12 13.80 -56.95
N TRP A 1104 5.51 14.74 -56.10
CA TRP A 1104 6.23 15.96 -56.46
C TRP A 1104 7.67 15.68 -56.85
N THR A 1105 8.36 14.79 -56.14
CA THR A 1105 9.73 14.38 -56.46
C THR A 1105 9.81 13.69 -57.82
N LYS A 1106 8.82 12.87 -58.19
CA LYS A 1106 8.70 12.25 -59.51
C LYS A 1106 8.30 13.24 -60.62
N TRP A 1107 7.74 14.39 -60.25
CA TRP A 1107 7.40 15.47 -61.18
C TRP A 1107 8.58 16.45 -61.36
N SER A 1108 9.39 16.68 -60.31
CA SER A 1108 10.59 17.51 -60.32
C SER A 1108 11.81 16.82 -60.97
N LYS A 1109 11.92 15.49 -60.86
CA LYS A 1109 12.85 14.65 -61.65
C LYS A 1109 12.37 14.52 -63.09
#